data_AF-A0A6P8L619-F1
#
_entry.id   AF-A0A6P8L619-F1
#
_cell.length_a   1.000
_cell.length_b   1.000
_cell.length_c   1.000
_cell.angle_alpha   90.00
_cell.angle_beta   90.00
_cell.angle_gamma   90.00
#
_symmetry.space_group_name_H-M   'P 1'
#
loop_
_entity.id
_entity.type
_entity.pdbx_description
1 polymer ?
#
loop_
_entity_poly.entity_id
_entity_poly.type
_entity_poly.pdbx_seq_one_letter_code
_entity_poly.pdbx_strand_id
1 'polypeptide(L)'
;MKFGKTLDNLMVPEWRHQYMNYNELKQMIRNAVEKAPSGSRPSNDVAIGYYRDFEELFFNSCGVELTKVNYFFAHKQAEAHRKLATLNYQLDRRRAQQDPRGSTASRGSASSWSRQTENKRKLPPIKKLRLAMSEFYLSLIMLQNYQTLNMTAFRKICKKYDKNLKSEAGFAWYDKYVLRSTLAITLQLDRMISTTENMYTDYLANGDRSEAMAKLRVPPLGHPTPPVHVFSAGLFLGLFLVGAIICFISYFSVDTSPEFRYTFVSLFRGPISGVTFGFCLAINIKVYEKVGVNHVLIFEVERRNAIGAMRALEISSFFGYMCTLSILLYLLHKEFFIEDPIYIPLVQVAFVVVLFLNPLRILFYSGRIWLLTVMGRILLSPFFFVNFADFWVADQWTSLVVTIVDHYYLVRFYVRYFLDRSDAFEFEPDYAVAVIRCLPAWFRFAQSLRRFRDSGSKSTDYLINALKYFLFIAEVVFSTIQMETIAHYTDLFESPWTWAYITICIVSSIYTVFWDLLMDFGLFRVWNGENKFLRDNLVYPRWFYYFVIVENTLLRCVWILEFALVHQELIAPYNGKSLICFSEIVRRFFWNFLRLENEHLYNCGQFRATRDIFITRLDPQEERFLESVMDNTEDLGREKRNKKYF
;
A
#
# COMPACT_ATOMS: atom_id res chain seq x y z
N MET A 1 9.81 21.15 -26.03
CA MET A 1 9.31 20.22 -24.97
C MET A 1 9.02 20.98 -23.68
N LYS A 2 7.90 20.69 -23.01
CA LYS A 2 7.54 21.28 -21.70
C LYS A 2 8.34 20.57 -20.59
N PHE A 3 9.62 20.92 -20.41
CA PHE A 3 10.50 20.30 -19.40
C PHE A 3 9.88 20.22 -17.99
N GLY A 4 9.08 21.20 -17.57
CA GLY A 4 8.36 21.13 -16.29
C GLY A 4 7.49 19.88 -16.16
N LYS A 5 6.74 19.51 -17.21
CA LYS A 5 5.94 18.27 -17.21
C LYS A 5 6.82 17.02 -17.18
N THR A 6 7.96 17.06 -17.87
CA THR A 6 8.92 15.94 -17.87
C THR A 6 9.54 15.76 -16.49
N LEU A 7 9.90 16.86 -15.82
CA LEU A 7 10.40 16.82 -14.44
C LEU A 7 9.34 16.24 -13.51
N ASP A 8 8.11 16.76 -13.56
CA ASP A 8 6.98 16.28 -12.75
C ASP A 8 6.72 14.77 -12.89
N ASN A 9 6.86 14.22 -14.09
CA ASN A 9 6.62 12.80 -14.34
C ASN A 9 7.79 11.88 -13.93
N LEU A 10 9.01 12.41 -13.83
CA LEU A 10 10.22 11.64 -13.54
C LEU A 10 10.67 11.76 -12.07
N MET A 11 10.05 12.65 -11.30
CA MET A 11 10.33 12.76 -9.86
C MET A 11 9.93 11.50 -9.12
N VAL A 12 10.76 11.11 -8.15
CA VAL A 12 10.37 10.13 -7.13
C VAL A 12 9.28 10.78 -6.27
N PRO A 13 8.04 10.21 -6.21
CA PRO A 13 6.93 10.82 -5.48
C PRO A 13 7.26 11.16 -4.04
N GLU A 14 7.95 10.25 -3.35
CA GLU A 14 8.33 10.40 -1.94
C GLU A 14 9.39 11.47 -1.70
N TRP A 15 10.07 11.95 -2.74
CA TRP A 15 11.08 13.00 -2.67
C TRP A 15 10.64 14.30 -3.36
N ARG A 16 9.38 14.40 -3.81
CA ARG A 16 8.88 15.50 -4.65
C ARG A 16 9.23 16.89 -4.12
N HIS A 17 9.04 17.12 -2.82
CA HIS A 17 9.32 18.41 -2.18
C HIS A 17 10.82 18.77 -2.10
N GLN A 18 11.70 17.79 -2.29
CA GLN A 18 13.14 17.96 -2.23
C GLN A 18 13.73 18.36 -3.59
N TYR A 19 13.03 18.10 -4.69
CA TYR A 19 13.41 18.62 -6.00
C TYR A 19 13.31 20.15 -6.06
N MET A 20 14.08 20.72 -6.98
CA MET A 20 14.01 22.13 -7.33
C MET A 20 12.60 22.51 -7.81
N ASN A 21 12.00 23.57 -7.25
CA ASN A 21 10.72 24.11 -7.67
C ASN A 21 10.83 24.89 -8.99
N TYR A 22 11.05 24.14 -10.08
CA TYR A 22 11.28 24.70 -11.41
C TYR A 22 10.09 25.53 -11.92
N ASN A 23 8.86 25.17 -11.55
CA ASN A 23 7.65 25.86 -12.01
C ASN A 23 7.50 27.23 -11.34
N GLU A 24 7.82 27.34 -10.04
CA GLU A 24 7.82 28.62 -9.32
C GLU A 24 8.87 29.59 -9.86
N LEU A 25 10.12 29.14 -9.99
CA LEU A 25 11.21 29.98 -10.55
C LEU A 25 10.92 30.40 -12.00
N LYS A 26 10.28 29.52 -12.78
CA LYS A 26 9.83 29.85 -14.13
C LYS A 26 8.73 30.92 -14.11
N GLN A 27 7.83 30.89 -13.12
CA GLN A 27 6.79 31.91 -12.97
C GLN A 27 7.39 33.24 -12.51
N MET A 28 8.40 33.24 -11.64
CA MET A 28 9.14 34.45 -11.27
C MET A 28 9.71 35.17 -12.51
N ILE A 29 10.39 34.43 -13.41
CA ILE A 29 10.94 35.01 -14.64
C ILE A 29 9.83 35.59 -15.54
N ARG A 30 8.68 34.90 -15.64
CA ARG A 30 7.54 35.41 -16.43
C ARG A 30 6.97 36.70 -15.85
N ASN A 31 6.71 36.70 -14.55
CA ASN A 31 6.20 37.87 -13.83
C ASN A 31 7.16 39.06 -13.96
N ALA A 32 8.47 38.82 -13.92
CA ALA A 32 9.47 39.87 -14.06
C ALA A 32 9.45 40.53 -15.44
N VAL A 33 9.25 39.74 -16.50
CA VAL A 33 9.12 40.25 -17.87
C VAL A 33 7.79 40.99 -18.07
N GLU A 34 6.69 40.45 -17.55
CA GLU A 34 5.35 41.05 -17.68
C GLU A 34 5.20 42.36 -16.90
N LYS A 35 5.83 42.47 -15.73
CA LYS A 35 5.79 43.65 -14.85
C LYS A 35 6.92 44.64 -15.12
N ALA A 36 7.73 44.40 -16.15
CA ALA A 36 8.82 45.30 -16.49
C ALA A 36 8.29 46.70 -16.80
N PRO A 37 8.87 47.77 -16.22
CA PRO A 37 8.41 49.14 -16.44
C PRO A 37 8.47 49.50 -17.93
N SER A 38 7.30 49.63 -18.56
CA SER A 38 7.12 49.90 -19.99
C SER A 38 6.28 51.17 -20.16
N GLY A 39 6.94 52.32 -20.01
CA GLY A 39 6.36 53.65 -20.25
C GLY A 39 7.09 54.40 -21.36
N SER A 40 6.57 55.55 -21.80
CA SER A 40 7.12 56.37 -22.89
C SER A 40 8.48 57.05 -22.58
N ARG A 41 9.00 56.91 -21.35
CA ARG A 41 10.40 57.07 -20.93
C ARG A 41 10.51 56.73 -19.42
N PRO A 42 10.70 55.46 -19.02
CA PRO A 42 11.29 55.20 -17.72
C PRO A 42 12.69 55.82 -17.76
N SER A 43 13.11 56.53 -16.72
CA SER A 43 14.54 56.83 -16.60
C SER A 43 15.30 55.49 -16.63
N ASN A 44 16.40 55.42 -17.38
CA ASN A 44 17.19 54.19 -17.49
C ASN A 44 17.53 53.62 -16.09
N ASP A 45 17.73 54.50 -15.10
CA ASP A 45 18.02 54.13 -13.72
C ASP A 45 16.91 53.32 -13.04
N VAL A 46 15.63 53.59 -13.34
CA VAL A 46 14.49 52.86 -12.75
C VAL A 46 14.38 51.45 -13.35
N ALA A 47 14.61 51.31 -14.65
CA ALA A 47 14.63 50.00 -15.31
C ALA A 47 15.85 49.17 -14.85
N ILE A 48 17.02 49.80 -14.74
CA ILE A 48 18.24 49.15 -14.23
C ILE A 48 18.05 48.70 -12.77
N GLY A 49 17.50 49.57 -11.92
CA GLY A 49 17.17 49.22 -10.53
C GLY A 49 16.22 48.02 -10.44
N TYR A 50 15.12 48.05 -11.20
CA TYR A 50 14.16 46.95 -11.25
C TYR A 50 14.79 45.59 -11.61
N TYR A 51 15.60 45.55 -12.67
CA TYR A 51 16.24 44.29 -13.10
C TYR A 51 17.31 43.82 -12.11
N ARG A 52 18.03 44.74 -11.46
CA ARG A 52 19.00 44.40 -10.41
C ARG A 52 18.31 43.79 -9.20
N ASP A 53 17.20 44.40 -8.74
CA ASP A 53 16.45 43.90 -7.60
C ASP A 53 15.81 42.53 -7.91
N PHE A 54 15.32 42.33 -9.15
CA PHE A 54 14.85 41.03 -9.60
C PHE A 54 15.97 40.00 -9.69
N GLU A 55 17.14 40.37 -10.18
CA GLU A 55 18.31 39.50 -10.27
C GLU A 55 18.70 38.97 -8.89
N GLU A 56 18.79 39.85 -7.90
CA GLU A 56 19.07 39.49 -6.51
C GLU A 56 18.01 38.54 -5.95
N LEU A 57 16.72 38.88 -6.10
CA LEU A 57 15.61 38.04 -5.64
C LEU A 57 15.63 36.65 -6.29
N PHE A 58 15.87 36.59 -7.60
CA PHE A 58 15.86 35.35 -8.37
C PHE A 58 17.03 34.44 -7.97
N PHE A 59 18.25 34.99 -7.87
CA PHE A 59 19.42 34.18 -7.49
C PHE A 59 19.46 33.82 -6.01
N ASN A 60 18.87 34.63 -5.12
CA ASN A 60 18.63 34.23 -3.73
C ASN A 60 17.67 33.04 -3.67
N SER A 61 16.56 33.09 -4.44
CA SER A 61 15.61 31.97 -4.54
C SER A 61 16.27 30.71 -5.11
N CYS A 62 17.14 30.85 -6.12
CA CYS A 62 17.92 29.73 -6.65
C CYS A 62 18.91 29.17 -5.61
N GLY A 63 19.51 30.02 -4.78
CA GLY A 63 20.40 29.62 -3.68
C GLY A 63 19.69 28.82 -2.59
N VAL A 64 18.47 29.24 -2.21
CA VAL A 64 17.61 28.48 -1.27
C VAL A 64 17.29 27.10 -1.84
N GLU A 65 16.86 27.03 -3.09
CA GLU A 65 16.55 25.77 -3.76
C GLU A 65 17.78 24.87 -3.91
N LEU A 66 18.94 25.43 -4.23
CA LEU A 66 20.21 24.69 -4.34
C LEU A 66 20.63 24.11 -2.98
N THR A 67 20.47 24.89 -1.90
CA THR A 67 20.79 24.45 -0.53
C THR A 67 19.91 23.28 -0.12
N LYS A 68 18.60 23.38 -0.35
CA LYS A 68 17.63 22.29 -0.10
C LYS A 68 18.03 21.02 -0.86
N VAL A 69 18.28 21.14 -2.17
CA VAL A 69 18.62 20.00 -3.02
C VAL A 69 19.94 19.34 -2.59
N ASN A 70 20.97 20.14 -2.27
CA ASN A 70 22.27 19.66 -1.81
C ASN A 70 22.19 18.94 -0.47
N TYR A 71 21.45 19.50 0.49
CA TYR A 71 21.29 18.91 1.82
C TYR A 71 20.64 17.53 1.73
N PHE A 72 19.54 17.43 0.98
CA PHE A 72 18.86 16.15 0.77
C PHE A 72 19.76 15.13 0.06
N PHE A 73 20.48 15.55 -1.00
CA PHE A 73 21.40 14.68 -1.73
C PHE A 73 22.53 14.15 -0.84
N ALA A 74 23.19 15.03 -0.08
CA ALA A 74 24.27 14.67 0.83
C ALA A 74 23.79 13.70 1.93
N HIS A 75 22.62 13.98 2.52
CA HIS A 75 22.00 13.09 3.51
C HIS A 75 21.74 11.69 2.92
N LYS A 76 21.11 11.60 1.74
CA LYS A 76 20.82 10.31 1.10
C LYS A 76 22.07 9.59 0.62
N GLN A 77 23.11 10.31 0.20
CA GLN A 77 24.40 9.73 -0.15
C GLN A 77 25.10 9.12 1.07
N ALA A 78 25.06 9.79 2.22
CA ALA A 78 25.61 9.26 3.48
C ALA A 78 24.81 8.02 3.97
N GLU A 79 23.48 8.07 3.90
CA GLU A 79 22.61 6.92 4.19
C GLU A 79 22.97 5.73 3.30
N ALA A 80 23.16 5.96 2.01
CA ALA A 80 23.54 4.92 1.06
C ALA A 80 24.92 4.34 1.34
N HIS A 81 25.89 5.17 1.72
CA HIS A 81 27.24 4.73 2.08
C HIS A 81 27.22 3.78 3.29
N ARG A 82 26.46 4.12 4.36
CA ARG A 82 26.27 3.25 5.54
C ARG A 82 25.59 1.92 5.18
N LYS A 83 24.56 1.97 4.33
CA LYS A 83 23.86 0.77 3.85
C LYS A 83 24.78 -0.14 3.04
N LEU A 84 25.62 0.42 2.16
CA LEU A 84 26.61 -0.34 1.39
C LEU A 84 27.64 -1.01 2.30
N ALA A 85 28.19 -0.28 3.28
CA ALA A 85 29.15 -0.84 4.25
C ALA A 85 28.55 -2.01 5.03
N THR A 86 27.30 -1.87 5.48
CA THR A 86 26.55 -2.93 6.17
C THR A 86 26.36 -4.17 5.29
N LEU A 87 25.94 -3.97 4.03
CA LEU A 87 25.75 -5.05 3.06
C LEU A 87 27.07 -5.77 2.76
N ASN A 88 28.16 -5.01 2.60
CA ASN A 88 29.48 -5.56 2.32
C ASN A 88 29.96 -6.44 3.46
N TYR A 89 29.90 -5.93 4.70
CA TYR A 89 30.26 -6.68 5.89
C TYR A 89 29.49 -8.00 6.00
N GLN A 90 28.18 -7.99 5.73
CA GLN A 90 27.36 -9.20 5.83
C GLN A 90 27.65 -10.23 4.73
N LEU A 91 28.02 -9.79 3.52
CA LEU A 91 28.41 -10.67 2.42
C LEU A 91 29.81 -11.25 2.62
N ASP A 92 30.75 -10.44 3.09
CA ASP A 92 32.10 -10.88 3.44
C ASP A 92 32.07 -11.90 4.57
N ARG A 93 31.29 -11.64 5.62
CA ARG A 93 31.09 -12.60 6.72
C ARG A 93 30.49 -13.92 6.23
N ARG A 94 29.57 -13.88 5.25
CA ARG A 94 29.00 -15.08 4.65
C ARG A 94 30.03 -15.87 3.84
N ARG A 95 30.84 -15.18 3.04
CA ARG A 95 31.90 -15.80 2.24
C ARG A 95 32.95 -16.47 3.12
N ALA A 96 33.36 -15.79 4.20
CA ALA A 96 34.30 -16.34 5.17
C ALA A 96 33.80 -17.63 5.85
N GLN A 97 32.48 -17.79 6.03
CA GLN A 97 31.91 -19.03 6.55
C GLN A 97 31.76 -20.14 5.50
N GLN A 98 31.58 -19.79 4.22
CA GLN A 98 31.46 -20.75 3.12
C GLN A 98 32.81 -21.30 2.68
N ASP A 99 33.89 -20.53 2.86
CA ASP A 99 35.26 -20.96 2.56
C ASP A 99 36.22 -20.67 3.73
N PRO A 100 36.22 -21.54 4.77
CA PRO A 100 37.10 -21.39 5.94
C PRO A 100 38.59 -21.60 5.61
N ARG A 101 38.91 -22.16 4.44
CA ARG A 101 40.28 -22.56 4.05
C ARG A 101 40.97 -21.54 3.13
N GLY A 102 40.22 -20.62 2.51
CA GLY A 102 40.77 -19.60 1.60
C GLY A 102 41.29 -18.30 2.27
N SER A 103 41.10 -18.08 3.56
CA SER A 103 41.44 -16.80 4.22
C SER A 103 42.80 -16.74 4.92
N THR A 104 43.76 -17.58 4.55
CA THR A 104 45.12 -17.57 5.14
C THR A 104 46.10 -16.59 4.48
N ALA A 105 45.67 -15.79 3.52
CA ALA A 105 46.52 -14.76 2.91
C ALA A 105 46.07 -13.34 3.31
N SER A 106 46.79 -12.78 4.29
CA SER A 106 46.80 -11.37 4.72
C SER A 106 45.72 -10.90 5.71
N ARG A 107 46.07 -10.93 7.00
CA ARG A 107 46.25 -9.74 7.85
C ARG A 107 46.58 -10.18 9.28
N GLY A 108 47.71 -9.68 9.77
CA GLY A 108 48.20 -9.96 11.12
C GLY A 108 47.39 -9.27 12.20
N SER A 109 47.39 -9.93 13.37
CA SER A 109 47.16 -9.41 14.72
C SER A 109 45.83 -8.69 15.01
N ALA A 110 44.84 -9.46 15.50
CA ALA A 110 44.00 -9.07 16.64
C ALA A 110 43.20 -10.28 17.18
N SER A 111 43.51 -10.65 18.42
CA SER A 111 42.69 -11.38 19.42
C SER A 111 41.88 -12.62 18.98
N SER A 112 42.41 -13.77 19.38
CA SER A 112 41.82 -15.12 19.34
C SER A 112 40.68 -15.38 20.37
N TRP A 113 40.13 -14.35 21.03
CA TRP A 113 39.16 -14.52 22.14
C TRP A 113 37.70 -14.10 21.83
N SER A 114 37.41 -13.46 20.69
CA SER A 114 36.03 -13.10 20.27
C SER A 114 35.34 -14.18 19.42
N ARG A 115 36.10 -15.14 18.89
CA ARG A 115 35.65 -16.10 17.87
C ARG A 115 34.64 -17.15 18.38
N GLN A 116 34.51 -17.34 19.70
CA GLN A 116 33.65 -18.37 20.28
C GLN A 116 32.21 -17.91 20.56
N THR A 117 31.96 -16.61 20.67
CA THR A 117 30.61 -16.07 20.95
C THR A 117 29.88 -15.58 19.68
N GLU A 118 30.61 -15.24 18.62
CA GLU A 118 30.06 -14.77 17.33
C GLU A 118 29.37 -15.88 16.51
N ASN A 119 29.73 -17.14 16.72
CA ASN A 119 29.40 -18.25 15.82
C ASN A 119 27.97 -18.83 15.94
N LYS A 120 27.09 -18.21 16.75
CA LYS A 120 25.71 -18.70 16.98
C LYS A 120 24.61 -17.83 16.37
N ARG A 121 24.90 -16.68 15.74
CA ARG A 121 23.86 -15.87 15.09
C ARG A 121 23.62 -16.36 13.66
N LYS A 122 22.42 -16.89 13.38
CA LYS A 122 22.00 -17.33 12.05
C LYS A 122 22.19 -16.20 11.03
N LEU A 123 22.96 -16.45 9.97
CA LEU A 123 23.08 -15.50 8.87
C LEU A 123 21.73 -15.32 8.18
N PRO A 124 21.48 -14.12 7.65
CA PRO A 124 20.29 -13.88 6.84
C PRO A 124 20.24 -14.88 5.67
N PRO A 125 19.06 -15.42 5.33
CA PRO A 125 18.90 -16.26 4.15
C PRO A 125 19.39 -15.56 2.88
N ILE A 126 20.02 -16.27 1.95
CA ILE A 126 20.57 -15.67 0.71
C ILE A 126 19.50 -14.97 -0.12
N LYS A 127 18.26 -15.48 -0.10
CA LYS A 127 17.09 -14.85 -0.72
C LYS A 127 16.82 -13.45 -0.15
N LYS A 128 16.98 -13.28 1.17
CA LYS A 128 16.80 -11.99 1.86
C LYS A 128 17.90 -11.00 1.49
N LEU A 129 19.15 -11.46 1.35
CA LEU A 129 20.28 -10.64 0.88
C LEU A 129 20.09 -10.20 -0.58
N ARG A 130 19.70 -11.12 -1.48
CA ARG A 130 19.39 -10.79 -2.88
C ARG A 130 18.34 -9.69 -2.99
N LEU A 131 17.26 -9.80 -2.20
CA LEU A 131 16.21 -8.78 -2.17
C LEU A 131 16.70 -7.45 -1.57
N ALA A 132 17.50 -7.50 -0.50
CA ALA A 132 18.05 -6.29 0.11
C ALA A 132 18.98 -5.53 -0.83
N MET A 133 19.85 -6.25 -1.55
CA MET A 133 20.74 -5.63 -2.54
C MET A 133 19.98 -5.07 -3.74
N SER A 134 18.90 -5.71 -4.20
CA SER A 134 18.10 -5.17 -5.31
C SER A 134 17.35 -3.90 -4.92
N GLU A 135 16.75 -3.84 -3.72
CA GLU A 135 16.13 -2.60 -3.21
C GLU A 135 17.17 -1.50 -2.94
N PHE A 136 18.36 -1.86 -2.46
CA PHE A 136 19.46 -0.91 -2.27
C PHE A 136 19.95 -0.35 -3.61
N TYR A 137 20.21 -1.20 -4.60
CA TYR A 137 20.61 -0.76 -5.94
C TYR A 137 19.57 0.19 -6.54
N LEU A 138 18.29 -0.12 -6.42
CA LEU A 138 17.23 0.75 -6.89
C LEU A 138 17.23 2.11 -6.18
N SER A 139 17.52 2.16 -4.87
CA SER A 139 17.66 3.44 -4.15
C SER A 139 18.83 4.29 -4.68
N LEU A 140 19.94 3.66 -5.10
CA LEU A 140 21.06 4.36 -5.72
C LEU A 140 20.69 4.93 -7.10
N ILE A 141 19.96 4.15 -7.92
CA ILE A 141 19.48 4.62 -9.22
C ILE A 141 18.47 5.78 -9.07
N MET A 142 17.58 5.72 -8.07
CA MET A 142 16.69 6.82 -7.74
C MET A 142 17.49 8.09 -7.36
N LEU A 143 18.55 7.95 -6.55
CA LEU A 143 19.42 9.06 -6.16
C LEU A 143 20.21 9.64 -7.35
N GLN A 144 20.66 8.79 -8.28
CA GLN A 144 21.34 9.22 -9.51
C GLN A 144 20.38 9.99 -10.44
N ASN A 145 19.13 9.53 -10.55
CA ASN A 145 18.08 10.25 -11.27
C ASN A 145 17.76 11.59 -10.62
N TYR A 146 17.66 11.64 -9.28
CA TYR A 146 17.48 12.88 -8.52
C TYR A 146 18.59 13.89 -8.82
N GLN A 147 19.86 13.45 -8.80
CA GLN A 147 21.02 14.27 -9.15
C GLN A 147 20.90 14.84 -10.57
N THR A 148 20.68 13.96 -11.55
CA THR A 148 20.63 14.31 -12.98
C THR A 148 19.48 15.28 -13.28
N LEU A 149 18.29 15.03 -12.72
CA LEU A 149 17.11 15.86 -12.93
C LEU A 149 17.28 17.25 -12.34
N ASN A 150 17.81 17.37 -11.11
CA ASN A 150 18.04 18.67 -10.49
C ASN A 150 19.14 19.47 -11.22
N MET A 151 20.27 18.84 -11.57
CA MET A 151 21.32 19.49 -12.37
C MET A 151 20.76 20.02 -13.71
N THR A 152 19.92 19.22 -14.37
CA THR A 152 19.26 19.62 -15.61
C THR A 152 18.26 20.75 -15.38
N ALA A 153 17.53 20.74 -14.26
CA ALA A 153 16.57 21.78 -13.89
C ALA A 153 17.27 23.13 -13.65
N PHE A 154 18.36 23.14 -12.86
CA PHE A 154 19.18 24.33 -12.64
C PHE A 154 19.75 24.87 -13.95
N ARG A 155 20.33 24.01 -14.79
CA ARG A 155 20.84 24.42 -16.11
C ARG A 155 19.75 25.05 -16.97
N LYS A 156 18.56 24.45 -17.00
CA LYS A 156 17.44 24.93 -17.83
C LYS A 156 16.82 26.22 -17.30
N ILE A 157 16.74 26.41 -15.97
CA ILE A 157 16.19 27.65 -15.42
C ILE A 157 17.17 28.82 -15.63
N CYS A 158 18.47 28.60 -15.45
CA CYS A 158 19.49 29.62 -15.69
C CYS A 158 19.51 30.02 -17.17
N LYS A 159 19.49 29.04 -18.08
CA LYS A 159 19.35 29.30 -19.52
C LYS A 159 18.04 30.04 -19.87
N LYS A 160 16.98 29.82 -19.10
CA LYS A 160 15.69 30.52 -19.28
C LYS A 160 15.77 31.97 -18.79
N TYR A 161 16.46 32.23 -17.69
CA TYR A 161 16.76 33.57 -17.19
C TYR A 161 17.49 34.36 -18.27
N ASP A 162 18.64 33.85 -18.72
CA ASP A 162 19.49 34.49 -19.74
C ASP A 162 18.74 34.80 -21.03
N LYS A 163 17.93 33.84 -21.51
CA LYS A 163 17.15 34.02 -22.74
C LYS A 163 16.09 35.12 -22.63
N ASN A 164 15.39 35.22 -21.50
CA ASN A 164 14.27 36.16 -21.35
C ASN A 164 14.74 37.56 -20.98
N LEU A 165 15.82 37.68 -20.20
CA LEU A 165 16.37 38.95 -19.74
C LEU A 165 17.57 39.44 -20.56
N LYS A 166 18.01 38.66 -21.56
CA LYS A 166 19.20 38.96 -22.39
C LYS A 166 20.44 39.23 -21.52
N SER A 167 20.63 38.40 -20.50
CA SER A 167 21.75 38.47 -19.55
C SER A 167 22.63 37.21 -19.67
N GLU A 168 23.86 37.30 -19.16
CA GLU A 168 24.79 36.16 -18.99
C GLU A 168 24.91 35.72 -17.52
N ALA A 169 24.24 36.44 -16.60
CA ALA A 169 24.33 36.22 -15.17
C ALA A 169 23.82 34.83 -14.74
N GLY A 170 22.84 34.26 -15.46
CA GLY A 170 22.31 32.93 -15.17
C GLY A 170 23.35 31.84 -15.39
N PHE A 171 24.05 31.87 -16.52
CA PHE A 171 25.17 30.95 -16.76
C PHE A 171 26.30 31.16 -15.75
N ALA A 172 26.67 32.40 -15.46
CA ALA A 172 27.71 32.71 -14.47
C ALA A 172 27.35 32.16 -13.07
N TRP A 173 26.09 32.30 -12.64
CA TRP A 173 25.60 31.75 -11.38
C TRP A 173 25.62 30.21 -11.39
N TYR A 174 25.18 29.58 -12.48
CA TYR A 174 25.20 28.12 -12.63
C TYR A 174 26.62 27.55 -12.54
N ASP A 175 27.58 28.16 -13.23
CA ASP A 175 28.99 27.74 -13.19
C ASP A 175 29.59 27.91 -11.79
N LYS A 176 29.35 29.06 -11.16
CA LYS A 176 29.91 29.40 -9.85
C LYS A 176 29.36 28.52 -8.73
N TYR A 177 28.05 28.27 -8.70
CA TYR A 177 27.39 27.65 -7.54
C TYR A 177 26.95 26.21 -7.81
N VAL A 178 26.37 25.90 -8.97
CA VAL A 178 25.78 24.57 -9.21
C VAL A 178 26.84 23.56 -9.60
N LEU A 179 27.72 23.87 -10.56
CA LEU A 179 28.77 22.94 -11.01
C LEU A 179 29.82 22.63 -9.93
N ARG A 180 29.93 23.48 -8.91
CA ARG A 180 30.86 23.30 -7.78
C ARG A 180 30.19 22.75 -6.52
N SER A 181 28.89 22.49 -6.57
CA SER A 181 28.13 21.94 -5.45
C SER A 181 28.39 20.45 -5.22
N THR A 182 28.01 19.93 -4.05
CA THR A 182 28.06 18.50 -3.75
C THR A 182 27.21 17.67 -4.71
N LEU A 183 26.08 18.23 -5.17
CA LEU A 183 25.22 17.62 -6.19
C LEU A 183 25.94 17.40 -7.52
N ALA A 184 26.93 18.19 -7.89
CA ALA A 184 27.66 18.00 -9.15
C ALA A 184 28.69 16.86 -9.10
N ILE A 185 29.07 16.40 -7.91
CA ILE A 185 30.09 15.36 -7.72
C ILE A 185 29.45 13.98 -7.90
N THR A 186 29.62 13.36 -9.08
CA THR A 186 29.02 12.04 -9.39
C THR A 186 29.86 10.85 -8.92
N LEU A 187 31.19 11.04 -8.80
CA LEU A 187 32.16 9.95 -8.63
C LEU A 187 31.86 8.99 -7.48
N GLN A 188 31.41 9.50 -6.33
CA GLN A 188 31.11 8.66 -5.17
C GLN A 188 29.85 7.81 -5.40
N LEU A 189 28.81 8.39 -6.00
CA LEU A 189 27.58 7.67 -6.31
C LEU A 189 27.80 6.59 -7.37
N ASP A 190 28.51 6.92 -8.45
CA ASP A 190 28.83 5.98 -9.53
C ASP A 190 29.68 4.81 -9.03
N ARG A 191 30.61 5.08 -8.09
CA ARG A 191 31.38 4.03 -7.39
C ARG A 191 30.47 3.12 -6.56
N MET A 192 29.57 3.67 -5.74
CA MET A 192 28.64 2.85 -4.95
C MET A 192 27.77 1.95 -5.84
N ILE A 193 27.30 2.47 -6.98
CA ILE A 193 26.53 1.69 -7.96
C ILE A 193 27.38 0.53 -8.48
N SER A 194 28.57 0.82 -9.00
CA SER A 194 29.47 -0.21 -9.56
C SER A 194 29.90 -1.24 -8.51
N THR A 195 30.22 -0.81 -7.28
CA THR A 195 30.53 -1.70 -6.17
C THR A 195 29.35 -2.62 -5.85
N THR A 196 28.12 -2.11 -5.83
CA THR A 196 26.92 -2.92 -5.61
C THR A 196 26.70 -3.95 -6.73
N GLU A 197 26.91 -3.56 -7.99
CA GLU A 197 26.82 -4.47 -9.14
C GLU A 197 27.84 -5.61 -9.05
N ASN A 198 29.10 -5.27 -8.72
CA ASN A 198 30.17 -6.25 -8.58
C ASN A 198 29.91 -7.18 -7.39
N MET A 199 29.54 -6.64 -6.23
CA MET A 199 29.18 -7.45 -5.06
C MET A 199 28.03 -8.41 -5.34
N TYR A 200 26.99 -7.97 -6.05
CA TYR A 200 25.89 -8.86 -6.42
C TYR A 200 26.37 -9.95 -7.38
N THR A 201 27.18 -9.58 -8.37
CA THR A 201 27.74 -10.51 -9.36
C THR A 201 28.60 -11.59 -8.68
N ASP A 202 29.54 -11.18 -7.84
CA ASP A 202 30.54 -12.05 -7.22
C ASP A 202 29.92 -12.94 -6.13
N TYR A 203 29.11 -12.36 -5.24
CA TYR A 203 28.61 -13.07 -4.05
C TYR A 203 27.25 -13.76 -4.28
N LEU A 204 26.44 -13.28 -5.22
CA LEU A 204 25.04 -13.71 -5.36
C LEU A 204 24.68 -14.27 -6.75
N ALA A 205 25.46 -13.98 -7.80
CA ALA A 205 25.26 -14.49 -9.16
C ALA A 205 26.42 -15.36 -9.67
N ASN A 206 27.31 -15.81 -8.78
CA ASN A 206 28.43 -16.71 -9.10
C ASN A 206 29.33 -16.20 -10.26
N GLY A 207 29.50 -14.89 -10.40
CA GLY A 207 30.27 -14.27 -11.48
C GLY A 207 29.48 -13.94 -12.75
N ASP A 208 28.21 -14.34 -12.87
CA ASP A 208 27.38 -14.01 -14.04
C ASP A 208 26.82 -12.58 -13.94
N ARG A 209 27.48 -11.65 -14.64
CA ARG A 209 27.07 -10.24 -14.71
C ARG A 209 25.72 -10.08 -15.42
N SER A 210 25.38 -10.93 -16.38
CA SER A 210 24.10 -10.85 -17.10
C SER A 210 22.94 -11.20 -16.16
N GLU A 211 23.06 -12.29 -15.40
CA GLU A 211 22.08 -12.67 -14.39
C GLU A 211 21.97 -11.57 -13.31
N ALA A 212 23.10 -11.04 -12.84
CA ALA A 212 23.13 -9.96 -11.85
C ALA A 212 22.36 -8.73 -12.33
N MET A 213 22.63 -8.25 -13.54
CA MET A 213 21.96 -7.07 -14.10
C MET A 213 20.48 -7.35 -14.37
N ALA A 214 20.13 -8.54 -14.83
CA ALA A 214 18.74 -8.94 -15.04
C ALA A 214 17.92 -8.92 -13.74
N LYS A 215 18.56 -9.18 -12.58
CA LYS A 215 17.95 -9.10 -11.25
C LYS A 215 17.94 -7.69 -10.66
N LEU A 216 19.05 -6.96 -10.74
CA LEU A 216 19.22 -5.63 -10.15
C LEU A 216 18.43 -4.54 -10.90
N ARG A 217 18.42 -4.59 -12.24
CA ARG A 217 17.68 -3.62 -13.06
C ARG A 217 16.19 -3.97 -13.00
N VAL A 218 15.49 -3.33 -12.08
CA VAL A 218 14.04 -3.43 -12.00
C VAL A 218 13.44 -2.70 -13.20
N PRO A 219 12.54 -3.31 -13.97
CA PRO A 219 11.84 -2.61 -15.04
C PRO A 219 11.14 -1.37 -14.44
N PRO A 220 11.13 -0.21 -15.12
CA PRO A 220 10.42 0.96 -14.63
C PRO A 220 8.95 0.59 -14.33
N LEU A 221 8.43 1.09 -13.21
CA LEU A 221 7.01 1.05 -12.88
C LEU A 221 6.25 1.67 -14.07
N GLY A 222 5.55 0.85 -14.85
CA GLY A 222 4.90 1.30 -16.08
C GLY A 222 5.33 0.60 -17.37
N HIS A 223 6.04 -0.54 -17.32
CA HIS A 223 6.05 -1.41 -18.48
C HIS A 223 4.60 -1.72 -18.91
N PRO A 224 4.26 -1.53 -20.20
CA PRO A 224 2.92 -1.82 -20.67
C PRO A 224 2.57 -3.26 -20.33
N THR A 225 1.40 -3.45 -19.74
CA THR A 225 0.89 -4.81 -19.48
C THR A 225 0.88 -5.58 -20.80
N PRO A 226 1.40 -6.82 -20.84
CA PRO A 226 1.39 -7.63 -22.06
C PRO A 226 -0.01 -7.63 -22.72
N PRO A 227 -0.11 -7.45 -24.05
CA PRO A 227 -1.40 -7.33 -24.75
C PRO A 227 -2.37 -8.48 -24.46
N VAL A 228 -1.85 -9.70 -24.26
CA VAL A 228 -2.66 -10.88 -23.92
C VAL A 228 -3.48 -10.67 -22.64
N HIS A 229 -2.91 -10.04 -21.62
CA HIS A 229 -3.61 -9.79 -20.37
C HIS A 229 -4.64 -8.65 -20.50
N VAL A 230 -4.34 -7.66 -21.33
CA VAL A 230 -5.32 -6.59 -21.65
C VAL A 230 -6.53 -7.19 -22.38
N PHE A 231 -6.27 -8.02 -23.40
CA PHE A 231 -7.32 -8.74 -24.12
C PHE A 231 -8.12 -9.65 -23.19
N SER A 232 -7.45 -10.47 -22.37
CA SER A 232 -8.11 -11.40 -21.43
C SER A 232 -8.97 -10.66 -20.42
N ALA A 233 -8.47 -9.55 -19.86
CA ALA A 233 -9.25 -8.70 -18.96
C ALA A 233 -10.51 -8.15 -19.65
N GLY A 234 -10.38 -7.66 -20.89
CA GLY A 234 -11.50 -7.16 -21.68
C GLY A 234 -12.53 -8.24 -22.02
N LEU A 235 -12.07 -9.42 -22.43
CA LEU A 235 -12.93 -10.58 -22.74
C LEU A 235 -13.73 -11.01 -21.52
N PHE A 236 -13.07 -11.30 -20.39
CA PHE A 236 -13.77 -11.72 -19.18
C PHE A 236 -14.68 -10.64 -18.62
N LEU A 237 -14.30 -9.35 -18.73
CA LEU A 237 -15.16 -8.25 -18.31
C LEU A 237 -16.42 -8.19 -19.18
N GLY A 238 -16.30 -8.31 -20.50
CA GLY A 238 -17.44 -8.34 -21.41
C GLY A 238 -18.39 -9.51 -21.13
N LEU A 239 -17.83 -10.71 -20.96
CA LEU A 239 -18.60 -11.91 -20.59
C LEU A 239 -19.30 -11.76 -19.25
N PHE A 240 -18.61 -11.23 -18.23
CA PHE A 240 -19.20 -10.94 -16.93
C PHE A 240 -20.35 -9.93 -17.02
N LEU A 241 -20.17 -8.81 -17.74
CA LEU A 241 -21.20 -7.78 -17.85
C LEU A 241 -22.46 -8.30 -18.54
N VAL A 242 -22.29 -9.04 -19.65
CA VAL A 242 -23.41 -9.70 -20.33
C VAL A 242 -24.07 -10.72 -19.41
N GLY A 243 -23.28 -11.58 -18.77
CA GLY A 243 -23.78 -12.58 -17.82
C GLY A 243 -24.55 -11.96 -16.66
N ALA A 244 -24.05 -10.86 -16.08
CA ALA A 244 -24.68 -10.16 -14.97
C ALA A 244 -26.03 -9.54 -15.37
N ILE A 245 -26.12 -8.96 -16.57
CA ILE A 245 -27.38 -8.43 -17.11
C ILE A 245 -28.38 -9.56 -17.31
N ILE A 246 -27.96 -10.69 -17.88
CA ILE A 246 -28.85 -11.85 -18.07
C ILE A 246 -29.28 -12.42 -16.71
N CYS A 247 -28.38 -12.56 -15.73
CA CYS A 247 -28.73 -12.99 -14.37
C CYS A 247 -29.80 -12.10 -13.76
N PHE A 248 -29.63 -10.77 -13.90
CA PHE A 248 -30.58 -9.80 -13.37
C PHE A 248 -31.95 -9.97 -14.02
N ILE A 249 -32.01 -10.05 -15.36
CA ILE A 249 -33.27 -10.29 -16.07
C ILE A 249 -33.89 -11.62 -15.65
N SER A 250 -33.13 -12.73 -15.69
CA SER A 250 -33.61 -14.06 -15.31
C SER A 250 -34.15 -14.11 -13.87
N TYR A 251 -33.50 -13.44 -12.92
CA TYR A 251 -33.95 -13.41 -11.53
C TYR A 251 -35.36 -12.81 -11.39
N PHE A 252 -35.72 -11.81 -12.20
CA PHE A 252 -37.04 -11.18 -12.17
C PHE A 252 -38.04 -11.80 -13.16
N SER A 253 -37.57 -12.44 -14.23
CA SER A 253 -38.44 -13.02 -15.27
C SER A 253 -38.84 -14.46 -15.01
N VAL A 254 -38.02 -15.25 -14.30
CA VAL A 254 -38.34 -16.65 -14.01
C VAL A 254 -39.27 -16.72 -12.80
N ASP A 255 -40.45 -17.30 -13.03
CA ASP A 255 -41.39 -17.58 -11.95
C ASP A 255 -40.82 -18.68 -11.04
N THR A 256 -40.50 -18.28 -9.81
CA THR A 256 -39.77 -19.08 -8.82
C THR A 256 -40.46 -18.94 -7.48
N SER A 257 -40.55 -20.04 -6.75
CA SER A 257 -41.19 -20.03 -5.43
C SER A 257 -40.40 -19.14 -4.44
N PRO A 258 -41.05 -18.57 -3.42
CA PRO A 258 -40.38 -17.81 -2.37
C PRO A 258 -39.23 -18.58 -1.70
N GLU A 259 -39.40 -19.89 -1.50
CA GLU A 259 -38.40 -20.78 -0.88
C GLU A 259 -37.17 -20.96 -1.79
N PHE A 260 -37.38 -21.08 -3.10
CA PHE A 260 -36.30 -21.14 -4.08
C PHE A 260 -35.48 -19.84 -4.07
N ARG A 261 -36.16 -18.69 -4.01
CA ARG A 261 -35.48 -17.38 -3.92
C ARG A 261 -34.72 -17.23 -2.61
N TYR A 262 -35.31 -17.63 -1.49
CA TYR A 262 -34.63 -17.61 -0.20
C TYR A 262 -33.36 -18.46 -0.20
N THR A 263 -33.44 -19.68 -0.74
CA THR A 263 -32.29 -20.58 -0.91
C THR A 263 -31.24 -19.99 -1.85
N PHE A 264 -31.67 -19.44 -2.99
CA PHE A 264 -30.79 -18.77 -3.95
C PHE A 264 -29.95 -17.68 -3.29
N VAL A 265 -30.59 -16.73 -2.60
CA VAL A 265 -29.83 -15.61 -2.02
C VAL A 265 -28.91 -16.15 -0.91
N SER A 266 -29.39 -17.10 -0.08
CA SER A 266 -28.60 -17.74 0.97
C SER A 266 -27.31 -18.38 0.46
N LEU A 267 -27.35 -19.02 -0.72
CA LEU A 267 -26.18 -19.67 -1.31
C LEU A 267 -25.30 -18.73 -2.15
N PHE A 268 -25.88 -17.72 -2.81
CA PHE A 268 -25.15 -16.86 -3.75
C PHE A 268 -24.73 -15.49 -3.21
N ARG A 269 -25.25 -15.00 -2.08
CA ARG A 269 -24.85 -13.71 -1.50
C ARG A 269 -23.35 -13.66 -1.18
N GLY A 270 -22.82 -14.71 -0.56
CA GLY A 270 -21.38 -14.84 -0.28
C GLY A 270 -20.52 -14.73 -1.55
N PRO A 271 -20.74 -15.59 -2.57
CA PRO A 271 -20.06 -15.49 -3.86
C PRO A 271 -20.20 -14.12 -4.56
N ILE A 272 -21.40 -13.55 -4.63
CA ILE A 272 -21.65 -12.24 -5.25
C ILE A 272 -20.87 -11.14 -4.52
N SER A 273 -20.96 -11.09 -3.19
CA SER A 273 -20.25 -10.10 -2.38
C SER A 273 -18.73 -10.20 -2.53
N GLY A 274 -18.18 -11.42 -2.63
CA GLY A 274 -16.76 -11.64 -2.92
C GLY A 274 -16.33 -11.11 -4.29
N VAL A 275 -17.12 -11.33 -5.33
CA VAL A 275 -16.88 -10.79 -6.68
C VAL A 275 -16.95 -9.26 -6.67
N THR A 276 -17.99 -8.67 -6.07
CA THR A 276 -18.14 -7.22 -5.94
C THR A 276 -16.93 -6.60 -5.25
N PHE A 277 -16.48 -7.20 -4.14
CA PHE A 277 -15.30 -6.74 -3.42
C PHE A 277 -14.01 -6.85 -4.26
N GLY A 278 -13.86 -7.90 -5.08
CA GLY A 278 -12.78 -8.04 -6.04
C GLY A 278 -12.70 -6.87 -7.03
N PHE A 279 -13.84 -6.50 -7.64
CA PHE A 279 -13.90 -5.33 -8.52
C PHE A 279 -13.55 -4.03 -7.80
N CYS A 280 -14.04 -3.83 -6.57
CA CYS A 280 -13.67 -2.69 -5.72
C CYS A 280 -12.14 -2.62 -5.51
N LEU A 281 -11.47 -3.74 -5.28
CA LEU A 281 -10.00 -3.78 -5.15
C LEU A 281 -9.28 -3.50 -6.47
N ALA A 282 -9.77 -4.03 -7.60
CA ALA A 282 -9.19 -3.74 -8.91
C ALA A 282 -9.26 -2.24 -9.25
N ILE A 283 -10.38 -1.59 -8.95
CA ILE A 283 -10.55 -0.14 -9.11
C ILE A 283 -9.61 0.63 -8.18
N ASN A 284 -9.50 0.20 -6.92
CA ASN A 284 -8.56 0.80 -5.96
C ASN A 284 -7.12 0.83 -6.52
N ILE A 285 -6.62 -0.32 -7.00
CA ILE A 285 -5.28 -0.44 -7.60
C ILE A 285 -5.15 0.49 -8.81
N LYS A 286 -6.17 0.55 -9.68
CA LYS A 286 -6.14 1.43 -10.86
C LYS A 286 -6.00 2.90 -10.50
N VAL A 287 -6.72 3.35 -9.48
CA VAL A 287 -6.65 4.73 -9.02
C VAL A 287 -5.30 4.99 -8.36
N TYR A 288 -4.76 4.08 -7.54
CA TYR A 288 -3.43 4.24 -6.95
C TYR A 288 -2.34 4.44 -8.00
N GLU A 289 -2.35 3.59 -9.04
CA GLU A 289 -1.44 3.74 -10.19
C GLU A 289 -1.61 5.09 -10.89
N LYS A 290 -2.85 5.56 -11.07
CA LYS A 290 -3.15 6.81 -11.77
C LYS A 290 -2.72 8.06 -10.99
N VAL A 291 -2.93 8.07 -9.67
CA VAL A 291 -2.59 9.23 -8.82
C VAL A 291 -1.16 9.19 -8.28
N GLY A 292 -0.44 8.08 -8.48
CA GLY A 292 0.95 7.93 -8.05
C GLY A 292 1.13 7.47 -6.60
N VAL A 293 0.10 6.88 -5.98
CA VAL A 293 0.23 6.25 -4.66
C VAL A 293 1.02 4.94 -4.81
N ASN A 294 2.17 4.86 -4.14
CA ASN A 294 3.09 3.73 -4.21
C ASN A 294 2.60 2.53 -3.39
N HIS A 295 1.49 1.94 -3.80
CA HIS A 295 0.86 0.79 -3.16
C HIS A 295 1.78 -0.45 -3.11
N VAL A 296 2.70 -0.60 -4.09
CA VAL A 296 3.68 -1.69 -4.11
C VAL A 296 4.64 -1.60 -2.93
N LEU A 297 5.13 -0.39 -2.63
CA LEU A 297 5.96 -0.13 -1.46
C LEU A 297 5.19 -0.35 -0.16
N ILE A 298 3.97 0.20 -0.07
CA ILE A 298 3.12 0.11 1.12
C ILE A 298 2.80 -1.33 1.50
N PHE A 299 2.47 -2.18 0.52
CA PHE A 299 2.21 -3.61 0.74
C PHE A 299 3.47 -4.47 0.85
N GLU A 300 4.65 -3.86 0.75
CA GLU A 300 5.95 -4.53 0.76
C GLU A 300 6.02 -5.70 -0.25
N VAL A 301 5.41 -5.50 -1.41
CA VAL A 301 5.43 -6.47 -2.51
C VAL A 301 6.69 -6.20 -3.35
N GLU A 302 7.34 -7.26 -3.83
CA GLU A 302 8.42 -7.08 -4.79
C GLU A 302 7.87 -6.52 -6.11
N ARG A 303 8.47 -5.45 -6.63
CA ARG A 303 7.99 -4.73 -7.83
C ARG A 303 7.72 -5.63 -9.05
N ARG A 304 8.48 -6.72 -9.22
CA ARG A 304 8.29 -7.69 -10.31
C ARG A 304 7.06 -8.59 -10.15
N ASN A 305 6.64 -8.81 -8.92
CA ASN A 305 5.52 -9.67 -8.56
C ASN A 305 4.25 -8.88 -8.25
N ALA A 306 4.33 -7.53 -8.26
CA ALA A 306 3.20 -6.66 -8.01
C ALA A 306 2.11 -6.87 -9.07
N ILE A 307 0.89 -7.11 -8.60
CA ILE A 307 -0.29 -7.22 -9.46
C ILE A 307 -0.73 -5.81 -9.81
N GLY A 308 -0.54 -5.42 -11.08
CA GLY A 308 -1.08 -4.16 -11.59
C GLY A 308 -2.59 -4.21 -11.83
N ALA A 309 -3.20 -3.06 -12.07
CA ALA A 309 -4.64 -2.90 -12.18
C ALA A 309 -5.29 -3.79 -13.25
N MET A 310 -4.66 -3.93 -14.42
CA MET A 310 -5.20 -4.77 -15.50
C MET A 310 -5.24 -6.25 -15.11
N ARG A 311 -4.23 -6.74 -14.38
CA ARG A 311 -4.21 -8.13 -13.89
C ARG A 311 -5.21 -8.32 -12.77
N ALA A 312 -5.40 -7.34 -11.88
CA ALA A 312 -6.46 -7.38 -10.87
C ALA A 312 -7.86 -7.41 -11.49
N LEU A 313 -8.08 -6.63 -12.56
CA LEU A 313 -9.33 -6.62 -13.32
C LEU A 313 -9.58 -7.96 -14.01
N GLU A 314 -8.54 -8.56 -14.61
CA GLU A 314 -8.63 -9.90 -15.22
C GLU A 314 -9.07 -10.96 -14.20
N ILE A 315 -8.44 -10.98 -13.01
CA ILE A 315 -8.80 -11.91 -11.92
C ILE A 315 -10.26 -11.70 -11.51
N SER A 316 -10.64 -10.45 -11.22
CA SER A 316 -11.98 -10.12 -10.73
C SER A 316 -13.05 -10.44 -11.77
N SER A 317 -12.78 -10.16 -13.04
CA SER A 317 -13.71 -10.44 -14.14
C SER A 317 -13.81 -11.93 -14.44
N PHE A 318 -12.72 -12.70 -14.32
CA PHE A 318 -12.76 -14.15 -14.46
C PHE A 318 -13.66 -14.79 -13.39
N PHE A 319 -13.46 -14.45 -12.12
CA PHE A 319 -14.32 -14.95 -11.04
C PHE A 319 -15.75 -14.41 -11.13
N GLY A 320 -15.92 -13.16 -11.59
CA GLY A 320 -17.23 -12.59 -11.87
C GLY A 320 -17.97 -13.38 -12.94
N TYR A 321 -17.33 -13.69 -14.07
CA TYR A 321 -17.92 -14.49 -15.13
C TYR A 321 -18.31 -15.89 -14.64
N MET A 322 -17.41 -16.57 -13.91
CA MET A 322 -17.71 -17.87 -13.30
C MET A 322 -18.93 -17.79 -12.36
N CYS A 323 -19.03 -16.73 -11.56
CA CYS A 323 -20.17 -16.51 -10.68
C CYS A 323 -21.47 -16.29 -11.46
N THR A 324 -21.44 -15.48 -12.53
CA THR A 324 -22.63 -15.27 -13.37
C THR A 324 -23.04 -16.55 -14.09
N LEU A 325 -22.08 -17.36 -14.55
CA LEU A 325 -22.38 -18.65 -15.17
C LEU A 325 -23.05 -19.60 -14.18
N SER A 326 -22.53 -19.71 -12.96
CA SER A 326 -23.14 -20.51 -11.89
C SER A 326 -24.56 -20.04 -11.53
N ILE A 327 -24.77 -18.72 -11.45
CA ILE A 327 -26.11 -18.15 -11.20
C ILE A 327 -27.07 -18.50 -12.35
N LEU A 328 -26.65 -18.35 -13.61
CA LEU A 328 -27.49 -18.68 -14.77
C LEU A 328 -27.86 -20.15 -14.80
N LEU A 329 -26.90 -21.05 -14.58
CA LEU A 329 -27.15 -22.49 -14.51
C LEU A 329 -28.15 -22.83 -13.39
N TYR A 330 -28.09 -22.13 -12.25
CA TYR A 330 -29.01 -22.33 -11.14
C TYR A 330 -30.42 -21.83 -11.46
N LEU A 331 -30.54 -20.59 -11.94
CA LEU A 331 -31.83 -19.96 -12.25
C LEU A 331 -32.55 -20.65 -13.42
N LEU A 332 -31.79 -21.08 -14.43
CA LEU A 332 -32.31 -21.71 -15.65
C LEU A 332 -32.11 -23.24 -15.65
N HIS A 333 -31.97 -23.87 -14.48
CA HIS A 333 -31.67 -25.30 -14.36
C HIS A 333 -32.60 -26.20 -15.19
N LYS A 334 -33.88 -25.85 -15.29
CA LYS A 334 -34.88 -26.57 -16.10
C LYS A 334 -34.54 -26.56 -17.59
N GLU A 335 -34.13 -25.42 -18.12
CA GLU A 335 -33.73 -25.26 -19.53
C GLU A 335 -32.44 -26.01 -19.87
N PHE A 336 -31.58 -26.21 -18.86
CA PHE A 336 -30.34 -26.97 -18.98
C PHE A 336 -30.48 -28.45 -18.57
N PHE A 337 -31.70 -28.93 -18.29
CA PHE A 337 -31.97 -30.30 -17.85
C PHE A 337 -31.17 -30.72 -16.60
N ILE A 338 -30.93 -29.77 -15.69
CA ILE A 338 -30.27 -30.01 -14.41
C ILE A 338 -31.35 -30.32 -13.37
N GLU A 339 -31.42 -31.57 -12.92
CA GLU A 339 -32.42 -32.03 -11.94
C GLU A 339 -32.24 -31.35 -10.57
N ASP A 340 -31.00 -31.28 -10.09
CA ASP A 340 -30.68 -30.70 -8.79
C ASP A 340 -29.71 -29.50 -8.92
N PRO A 341 -30.23 -28.27 -8.99
CA PRO A 341 -29.40 -27.07 -9.10
C PRO A 341 -28.60 -26.78 -7.83
N ILE A 342 -28.91 -27.44 -6.71
CA ILE A 342 -28.28 -27.21 -5.41
C ILE A 342 -26.78 -27.55 -5.46
N TYR A 343 -26.30 -28.40 -6.37
CA TYR A 343 -24.86 -28.67 -6.50
C TYR A 343 -24.04 -27.52 -7.11
N ILE A 344 -24.67 -26.59 -7.83
CA ILE A 344 -23.95 -25.57 -8.61
C ILE A 344 -23.14 -24.61 -7.72
N PRO A 345 -23.69 -24.03 -6.64
CA PRO A 345 -22.92 -23.18 -5.72
C PRO A 345 -21.75 -23.92 -5.05
N LEU A 346 -21.92 -25.21 -4.70
CA LEU A 346 -20.84 -26.04 -4.15
C LEU A 346 -19.68 -26.15 -5.12
N VAL A 347 -19.96 -26.49 -6.38
CA VAL A 347 -18.94 -26.63 -7.42
C VAL A 347 -18.20 -25.30 -7.62
N GLN A 348 -18.93 -24.18 -7.62
CA GLN A 348 -18.32 -22.85 -7.73
C GLN A 348 -17.35 -22.55 -6.57
N VAL A 349 -17.80 -22.74 -5.33
CA VAL A 349 -16.96 -22.49 -4.14
C VAL A 349 -15.77 -23.45 -4.10
N ALA A 350 -16.00 -24.74 -4.37
CA ALA A 350 -14.93 -25.74 -4.45
C ALA A 350 -13.88 -25.36 -5.49
N PHE A 351 -14.31 -24.89 -6.68
CA PHE A 351 -13.39 -24.41 -7.72
C PHE A 351 -12.53 -23.23 -7.24
N VAL A 352 -13.15 -22.23 -6.57
CA VAL A 352 -12.41 -21.08 -6.02
C VAL A 352 -11.40 -21.53 -4.97
N VAL A 353 -11.78 -22.42 -4.04
CA VAL A 353 -10.90 -22.94 -2.98
C VAL A 353 -9.74 -23.74 -3.57
N VAL A 354 -10.02 -24.67 -4.49
CA VAL A 354 -8.99 -25.48 -5.16
C VAL A 354 -8.03 -24.57 -5.92
N LEU A 355 -8.54 -23.59 -6.68
CA LEU A 355 -7.69 -22.62 -7.38
C LEU A 355 -6.87 -21.80 -6.38
N PHE A 356 -7.44 -21.32 -5.28
CA PHE A 356 -6.72 -20.49 -4.33
C PHE A 356 -5.59 -21.25 -3.61
N LEU A 357 -5.84 -22.49 -3.20
CA LEU A 357 -4.88 -23.35 -2.48
C LEU A 357 -3.91 -24.10 -3.40
N ASN A 358 -4.12 -24.06 -4.72
CA ASN A 358 -3.31 -24.81 -5.66
C ASN A 358 -1.82 -24.41 -5.60
N PRO A 359 -0.90 -25.35 -5.28
CA PRO A 359 0.52 -25.07 -5.11
C PRO A 359 1.29 -24.97 -6.44
N LEU A 360 0.68 -25.35 -7.57
CA LEU A 360 1.31 -25.31 -8.89
C LEU A 360 1.53 -23.86 -9.35
N ARG A 361 2.61 -23.63 -10.11
CA ARG A 361 3.01 -22.30 -10.62
C ARG A 361 2.18 -21.83 -11.82
N ILE A 362 0.86 -21.96 -11.72
CA ILE A 362 -0.14 -21.54 -12.70
C ILE A 362 -1.08 -20.51 -12.07
N LEU A 363 -1.92 -19.84 -12.87
CA LEU A 363 -3.03 -18.99 -12.40
C LEU A 363 -2.70 -18.06 -11.20
N PHE A 364 -1.89 -17.02 -11.46
CA PHE A 364 -1.57 -15.98 -10.47
C PHE A 364 -0.82 -16.47 -9.22
N TYR A 365 0.01 -17.52 -9.36
CA TYR A 365 0.81 -18.13 -8.28
C TYR A 365 1.43 -17.14 -7.29
N SER A 366 2.19 -16.14 -7.76
CA SER A 366 2.86 -15.18 -6.86
C SER A 366 1.89 -14.42 -5.96
N GLY A 367 0.73 -14.02 -6.50
CA GLY A 367 -0.32 -13.33 -5.74
C GLY A 367 -1.00 -14.23 -4.73
N ARG A 368 -1.31 -15.47 -5.12
CA ARG A 368 -1.92 -16.47 -4.20
C ARG A 368 -1.00 -16.78 -3.03
N ILE A 369 0.28 -17.06 -3.28
CA ILE A 369 1.25 -17.33 -2.21
C ILE A 369 1.43 -16.10 -1.32
N TRP A 370 1.49 -14.89 -1.88
CA TRP A 370 1.54 -13.67 -1.08
C TRP A 370 0.32 -13.56 -0.16
N LEU A 371 -0.90 -13.73 -0.68
CA LEU A 371 -2.12 -13.65 0.10
C LEU A 371 -2.18 -14.75 1.17
N LEU A 372 -1.88 -16.01 0.83
CA LEU A 372 -1.80 -17.13 1.78
C LEU A 372 -0.80 -16.87 2.90
N THR A 373 0.35 -16.26 2.59
CA THR A 373 1.35 -15.93 3.60
C THR A 373 0.85 -14.83 4.55
N VAL A 374 0.18 -13.81 4.01
CA VAL A 374 -0.46 -12.74 4.82
C VAL A 374 -1.56 -13.33 5.70
N MET A 375 -2.45 -14.15 5.14
CA MET A 375 -3.52 -14.83 5.87
C MET A 375 -2.96 -15.70 7.00
N GLY A 376 -1.91 -16.48 6.75
CA GLY A 376 -1.24 -17.27 7.78
C GLY A 376 -0.69 -16.42 8.92
N ARG A 377 -0.10 -15.25 8.63
CA ARG A 377 0.35 -14.31 9.68
C ARG A 377 -0.81 -13.67 10.46
N ILE A 378 -1.95 -13.42 9.81
CA ILE A 378 -3.15 -12.90 10.48
C ILE A 378 -3.73 -13.92 11.46
N LEU A 379 -3.92 -15.17 11.00
CA LEU A 379 -4.45 -16.26 11.80
C LEU A 379 -3.55 -16.57 13.01
N LEU A 380 -2.23 -16.38 12.86
CA LEU A 380 -1.23 -16.61 13.90
C LEU A 380 -0.69 -15.30 14.52
N SER A 381 -1.48 -14.22 14.47
CA SER A 381 -1.06 -12.84 14.80
C SER A 381 -0.48 -12.59 16.20
N PRO A 382 -0.69 -13.41 17.25
CA PRO A 382 0.08 -13.23 18.49
C PRO A 382 1.58 -13.55 18.34
N PHE A 383 1.96 -14.34 17.32
CA PHE A 383 3.29 -14.93 17.19
C PHE A 383 4.17 -14.26 16.13
N PHE A 384 3.59 -13.60 15.13
CA PHE A 384 4.33 -12.96 14.05
C PHE A 384 4.47 -11.46 14.24
N PHE A 385 5.47 -10.86 13.58
CA PHE A 385 5.55 -9.40 13.47
C PHE A 385 4.47 -8.92 12.50
N VAL A 386 3.80 -7.81 12.83
CA VAL A 386 2.65 -7.30 12.08
C VAL A 386 3.09 -6.19 11.13
N ASN A 387 3.04 -6.46 9.83
CA ASN A 387 3.33 -5.49 8.78
C ASN A 387 2.06 -4.74 8.36
N PHE A 388 2.22 -3.70 7.54
CA PHE A 388 1.08 -2.94 6.99
C PHE A 388 0.07 -3.85 6.29
N ALA A 389 0.54 -4.71 5.39
CA ALA A 389 -0.32 -5.62 4.64
C ALA A 389 -1.13 -6.56 5.56
N ASP A 390 -0.57 -6.98 6.70
CA ASP A 390 -1.21 -7.93 7.61
C ASP A 390 -2.44 -7.30 8.27
N PHE A 391 -2.32 -6.06 8.75
CA PHE A 391 -3.47 -5.38 9.34
C PHE A 391 -4.42 -4.82 8.29
N TRP A 392 -3.93 -4.40 7.12
CA TRP A 392 -4.79 -3.91 6.04
C TRP A 392 -5.71 -5.01 5.50
N VAL A 393 -5.19 -6.23 5.25
CA VAL A 393 -6.01 -7.38 4.82
C VAL A 393 -7.00 -7.78 5.92
N ALA A 394 -6.56 -7.81 7.17
CA ALA A 394 -7.46 -8.13 8.29
C ALA A 394 -8.57 -7.06 8.46
N ASP A 395 -8.30 -5.78 8.18
CA ASP A 395 -9.34 -4.74 8.14
C ASP A 395 -10.34 -4.97 7.00
N GLN A 396 -9.92 -5.55 5.86
CA GLN A 396 -10.89 -5.98 4.84
C GLN A 396 -11.81 -7.08 5.38
N TRP A 397 -11.28 -8.05 6.13
CA TRP A 397 -12.07 -9.13 6.72
C TRP A 397 -13.14 -8.62 7.69
N THR A 398 -12.87 -7.52 8.42
CA THR A 398 -13.89 -6.91 9.29
C THR A 398 -15.10 -6.37 8.55
N SER A 399 -14.95 -5.99 7.27
CA SER A 399 -16.07 -5.56 6.42
C SER A 399 -16.70 -6.73 5.65
N LEU A 400 -16.05 -7.90 5.61
CA LEU A 400 -16.53 -9.11 4.95
C LEU A 400 -17.13 -10.13 5.93
N VAL A 401 -17.45 -9.72 7.16
CA VAL A 401 -18.01 -10.62 8.20
C VAL A 401 -19.25 -11.35 7.69
N VAL A 402 -20.18 -10.63 7.03
CA VAL A 402 -21.40 -11.25 6.47
C VAL A 402 -21.04 -12.24 5.36
N THR A 403 -20.11 -11.89 4.47
CA THR A 403 -19.61 -12.80 3.44
C THR A 403 -19.01 -14.08 4.03
N ILE A 404 -18.22 -13.97 5.11
CA ILE A 404 -17.61 -15.14 5.78
C ILE A 404 -18.71 -16.03 6.39
N VAL A 405 -19.72 -15.41 7.04
CA VAL A 405 -20.87 -16.12 7.59
C VAL A 405 -21.70 -16.80 6.49
N ASP A 406 -21.87 -16.19 5.32
CA ASP A 406 -22.58 -16.81 4.19
C ASP A 406 -21.86 -18.05 3.66
N HIS A 407 -20.52 -18.02 3.59
CA HIS A 407 -19.75 -19.20 3.21
C HIS A 407 -19.85 -20.30 4.28
N TYR A 408 -19.95 -19.92 5.56
CA TYR A 408 -20.25 -20.89 6.62
C TYR A 408 -21.64 -21.51 6.45
N TYR A 409 -22.67 -20.70 6.20
CA TYR A 409 -24.01 -21.21 5.93
C TYR A 409 -24.05 -22.15 4.73
N LEU A 410 -23.34 -21.82 3.65
CA LEU A 410 -23.20 -22.69 2.49
C LEU A 410 -22.57 -24.05 2.88
N VAL A 411 -21.45 -24.04 3.61
CA VAL A 411 -20.81 -25.29 4.06
C VAL A 411 -21.74 -26.08 4.98
N ARG A 412 -22.38 -25.42 5.95
CA ARG A 412 -23.32 -26.04 6.89
C ARG A 412 -24.50 -26.68 6.16
N PHE A 413 -25.08 -25.96 5.19
CA PHE A 413 -26.15 -26.44 4.33
C PHE A 413 -25.77 -27.76 3.66
N TYR A 414 -24.62 -27.83 2.97
CA TYR A 414 -24.22 -29.08 2.31
C TYR A 414 -23.92 -30.20 3.29
N VAL A 415 -23.31 -29.90 4.45
CA VAL A 415 -23.09 -30.92 5.49
C VAL A 415 -24.43 -31.50 5.94
N ARG A 416 -25.46 -30.68 6.18
CA ARG A 416 -26.79 -31.17 6.59
C ARG A 416 -27.51 -31.89 5.45
N TYR A 417 -27.43 -31.36 4.24
CA TYR A 417 -28.03 -31.94 3.03
C TYR A 417 -27.49 -33.34 2.74
N PHE A 418 -26.17 -33.52 2.77
CA PHE A 418 -25.54 -34.84 2.57
C PHE A 418 -25.73 -35.82 3.73
N LEU A 419 -26.17 -35.34 4.89
CA LEU A 419 -26.53 -36.16 6.04
C LEU A 419 -28.04 -36.42 6.12
N ASP A 420 -28.81 -36.10 5.06
CA ASP A 420 -30.26 -36.26 4.96
C ASP A 420 -31.02 -35.68 6.16
N ARG A 421 -30.55 -34.57 6.71
CA ARG A 421 -31.22 -33.91 7.84
C ARG A 421 -32.43 -33.11 7.37
N SER A 422 -33.51 -33.15 8.16
CA SER A 422 -34.73 -32.38 7.88
C SER A 422 -34.52 -30.87 7.94
N ASP A 423 -33.55 -30.41 8.72
CA ASP A 423 -33.17 -28.99 8.92
C ASP A 423 -32.09 -28.51 7.93
N ALA A 424 -31.95 -29.17 6.77
CA ALA A 424 -30.92 -28.80 5.80
C ALA A 424 -31.14 -27.41 5.20
N PHE A 425 -32.38 -27.02 4.94
CA PHE A 425 -32.76 -25.74 4.31
C PHE A 425 -32.98 -24.59 5.32
N GLU A 426 -32.65 -24.84 6.59
CA GLU A 426 -32.71 -23.89 7.69
C GLU A 426 -31.39 -23.08 7.78
N PHE A 427 -31.48 -21.79 7.43
CA PHE A 427 -30.36 -20.85 7.38
C PHE A 427 -30.29 -19.92 8.61
N GLU A 428 -30.91 -20.29 9.72
CA GLU A 428 -30.88 -19.53 10.98
C GLU A 428 -29.48 -19.50 11.60
N PRO A 429 -29.12 -18.41 12.29
CA PRO A 429 -27.86 -18.33 13.00
C PRO A 429 -27.79 -19.35 14.14
N ASP A 430 -26.64 -20.02 14.27
CA ASP A 430 -26.29 -20.87 15.42
C ASP A 430 -25.11 -20.26 16.21
N TYR A 431 -24.68 -20.94 17.28
CA TYR A 431 -23.55 -20.48 18.09
C TYR A 431 -22.23 -20.36 17.31
N ALA A 432 -22.04 -21.11 16.22
CA ALA A 432 -20.84 -20.99 15.39
C ALA A 432 -20.83 -19.65 14.63
N VAL A 433 -21.99 -19.13 14.23
CA VAL A 433 -22.11 -17.80 13.61
C VAL A 433 -21.60 -16.71 14.55
N ALA A 434 -21.91 -16.78 15.85
CA ALA A 434 -21.39 -15.81 16.83
C ALA A 434 -19.86 -15.84 16.91
N VAL A 435 -19.27 -17.04 16.96
CA VAL A 435 -17.80 -17.21 16.97
C VAL A 435 -17.18 -16.67 15.70
N ILE A 436 -17.73 -17.02 14.53
CA ILE A 436 -17.22 -16.60 13.22
C ILE A 436 -17.29 -15.08 13.06
N ARG A 437 -18.38 -14.45 13.51
CA ARG A 437 -18.53 -12.99 13.52
C ARG A 437 -17.44 -12.30 14.35
N CYS A 438 -17.01 -12.89 15.46
CA CYS A 438 -15.94 -12.36 16.30
C CYS A 438 -14.53 -12.49 15.68
N LEU A 439 -14.29 -13.49 14.81
CA LEU A 439 -12.94 -13.83 14.35
C LEU A 439 -12.18 -12.67 13.68
N PRO A 440 -12.75 -11.91 12.71
CA PRO A 440 -12.02 -10.81 12.09
C PRO A 440 -11.58 -9.73 13.09
N ALA A 441 -12.45 -9.37 14.04
CA ALA A 441 -12.12 -8.40 15.09
C ALA A 441 -11.09 -8.97 16.08
N TRP A 442 -11.21 -10.25 16.44
CA TRP A 442 -10.22 -10.93 17.28
C TRP A 442 -8.81 -10.88 16.67
N PHE A 443 -8.66 -11.16 15.37
CA PHE A 443 -7.34 -11.09 14.73
C PHE A 443 -6.77 -9.67 14.77
N ARG A 444 -7.60 -8.64 14.56
CA ARG A 444 -7.17 -7.24 14.64
C ARG A 444 -6.84 -6.81 16.07
N PHE A 445 -7.58 -7.28 17.05
CA PHE A 445 -7.30 -7.11 18.47
C PHE A 445 -5.93 -7.70 18.82
N ALA A 446 -5.69 -8.97 18.48
CA ALA A 446 -4.42 -9.66 18.70
C ALA A 446 -3.24 -8.97 18.00
N GLN A 447 -3.41 -8.55 16.75
CA GLN A 447 -2.40 -7.77 16.02
C GLN A 447 -2.07 -6.43 16.72
N SER A 448 -3.08 -5.75 17.25
CA SER A 448 -2.91 -4.45 17.92
C SER A 448 -2.12 -4.63 19.23
N LEU A 449 -2.43 -5.66 20.02
CA LEU A 449 -1.65 -6.01 21.21
C LEU A 449 -0.21 -6.44 20.86
N ARG A 450 -0.03 -7.19 19.77
CA ARG A 450 1.31 -7.58 19.29
C ARG A 450 2.14 -6.36 18.90
N ARG A 451 1.55 -5.39 18.19
CA ARG A 451 2.24 -4.13 17.84
C ARG A 451 2.59 -3.30 19.07
N PHE A 452 1.71 -3.27 20.08
CA PHE A 452 2.01 -2.65 21.36
C PHE A 452 3.24 -3.29 22.03
N ARG A 453 3.29 -4.63 22.08
CA ARG A 453 4.42 -5.37 22.64
C ARG A 453 5.73 -5.14 21.89
N ASP A 454 5.68 -5.07 20.57
CA ASP A 454 6.86 -4.95 19.71
C ASP A 454 7.36 -3.52 19.56
N SER A 455 6.49 -2.54 19.83
CA SER A 455 6.85 -1.13 19.83
C SER A 455 7.78 -0.82 21.00
N GLY A 456 9.01 -0.41 20.70
CA GLY A 456 9.99 -0.03 21.73
C GLY A 456 9.53 1.13 22.62
N SER A 457 8.70 2.04 22.09
CA SER A 457 8.11 3.16 22.84
C SER A 457 6.78 2.81 23.51
N LYS A 458 6.23 1.60 23.28
CA LYS A 458 4.92 1.15 23.77
C LYS A 458 3.81 2.20 23.54
N SER A 459 3.67 2.69 22.31
CA SER A 459 2.64 3.70 21.99
C SER A 459 1.25 3.23 22.43
N THR A 460 0.56 4.06 23.20
CA THR A 460 -0.82 3.85 23.65
C THR A 460 -1.81 3.75 22.50
N ASP A 461 -1.47 4.28 21.32
CA ASP A 461 -2.31 4.22 20.11
C ASP A 461 -2.67 2.78 19.73
N TYR A 462 -1.76 1.83 20.00
CA TYR A 462 -2.01 0.41 19.72
C TYR A 462 -3.04 -0.20 20.66
N LEU A 463 -3.08 0.22 21.93
CA LEU A 463 -4.11 -0.23 22.88
C LEU A 463 -5.46 0.42 22.58
N ILE A 464 -5.47 1.69 22.19
CA ILE A 464 -6.67 2.40 21.75
C ILE A 464 -7.21 1.73 20.48
N ASN A 465 -6.35 1.30 19.55
CA ASN A 465 -6.81 0.50 18.41
C ASN A 465 -7.35 -0.87 18.83
N ALA A 466 -6.75 -1.53 19.82
CA ALA A 466 -7.25 -2.81 20.34
C ALA A 466 -8.66 -2.66 20.93
N LEU A 467 -8.91 -1.59 21.69
CA LEU A 467 -10.24 -1.28 22.24
C LEU A 467 -11.32 -1.22 21.16
N LYS A 468 -11.01 -0.64 19.98
CA LYS A 468 -11.92 -0.62 18.82
C LYS A 468 -12.48 -2.00 18.49
N TYR A 469 -11.61 -3.00 18.41
CA TYR A 469 -11.98 -4.35 18.03
C TYR A 469 -12.58 -5.14 19.19
N PHE A 470 -12.22 -4.81 20.43
CA PHE A 470 -12.90 -5.32 21.60
C PHE A 470 -14.38 -4.88 21.66
N LEU A 471 -14.68 -3.60 21.34
CA LEU A 471 -16.05 -3.10 21.26
C LEU A 471 -16.89 -3.87 20.22
N PHE A 472 -16.30 -4.20 19.07
CA PHE A 472 -16.97 -5.01 18.06
C PHE A 472 -17.25 -6.45 18.54
N ILE A 473 -16.32 -7.06 19.29
CA ILE A 473 -16.56 -8.39 19.90
C ILE A 473 -17.72 -8.30 20.91
N ALA A 474 -17.75 -7.26 21.75
CA ALA A 474 -18.84 -7.03 22.69
C ALA A 474 -20.18 -6.81 21.98
N GLU A 475 -20.19 -6.10 20.84
CA GLU A 475 -21.37 -5.95 19.98
C GLU A 475 -21.93 -7.29 19.51
N VAL A 476 -21.07 -8.19 19.02
CA VAL A 476 -21.49 -9.53 18.61
C VAL A 476 -22.02 -10.32 19.80
N VAL A 477 -21.36 -10.28 20.96
CA VAL A 477 -21.78 -10.99 22.17
C VAL A 477 -23.16 -10.51 22.64
N PHE A 478 -23.38 -9.19 22.75
CA PHE A 478 -24.69 -8.66 23.16
C PHE A 478 -25.78 -8.92 22.12
N SER A 479 -25.45 -8.86 20.82
CA SER A 479 -26.36 -9.27 19.75
C SER A 479 -26.79 -10.74 19.89
N THR A 480 -25.86 -11.64 20.20
CA THR A 480 -26.17 -13.06 20.40
C THR A 480 -27.00 -13.29 21.65
N ILE A 481 -26.65 -12.67 22.78
CA ILE A 481 -27.44 -12.82 24.02
C ILE A 481 -28.86 -12.25 23.82
N GLN A 482 -29.00 -11.11 23.16
CA GLN A 482 -30.31 -10.54 22.83
C GLN A 482 -31.14 -11.54 22.01
N MET A 483 -30.57 -12.09 20.93
CA MET A 483 -31.25 -13.03 20.06
C MET A 483 -31.76 -14.28 20.80
N GLU A 484 -30.96 -14.83 21.69
CA GLU A 484 -31.33 -16.03 22.47
C GLU A 484 -32.35 -15.73 23.57
N THR A 485 -32.35 -14.53 24.12
CA THR A 485 -33.21 -14.17 25.26
C THR A 485 -34.52 -13.51 24.84
N ILE A 486 -34.65 -13.06 23.59
CA ILE A 486 -35.80 -12.27 23.14
C ILE A 486 -37.14 -13.03 23.27
N ALA A 487 -37.12 -14.36 23.10
CA ALA A 487 -38.31 -15.20 23.21
C ALA A 487 -38.93 -15.22 24.64
N HIS A 488 -38.21 -14.73 25.65
CA HIS A 488 -38.72 -14.62 27.02
C HIS A 488 -39.48 -13.31 27.29
N TYR A 489 -39.50 -12.37 26.34
CA TYR A 489 -40.14 -11.07 26.47
C TYR A 489 -41.27 -10.93 25.45
N THR A 490 -42.28 -10.11 25.77
CA THR A 490 -43.42 -9.86 24.88
C THR A 490 -43.05 -8.87 23.77
N ASP A 491 -42.27 -7.84 24.10
CA ASP A 491 -41.81 -6.84 23.14
C ASP A 491 -40.28 -6.74 23.07
N LEU A 492 -39.77 -6.34 21.89
CA LEU A 492 -38.33 -6.19 21.62
C LEU A 492 -37.62 -5.29 22.64
N PHE A 493 -38.27 -4.19 23.04
CA PHE A 493 -37.71 -3.16 23.91
C PHE A 493 -37.89 -3.42 25.41
N GLU A 494 -38.61 -4.48 25.80
CA GLU A 494 -38.68 -4.93 27.19
C GLU A 494 -37.41 -5.67 27.61
N SER A 495 -36.73 -6.31 26.65
CA SER A 495 -35.48 -7.01 26.92
C SER A 495 -34.35 -6.02 27.28
N PRO A 496 -33.70 -6.15 28.45
CA PRO A 496 -32.56 -5.31 28.81
C PRO A 496 -31.37 -5.52 27.87
N TRP A 497 -31.28 -6.70 27.24
CA TRP A 497 -30.23 -7.02 26.28
C TRP A 497 -30.38 -6.25 24.96
N THR A 498 -31.61 -5.86 24.58
CA THR A 498 -31.83 -4.96 23.43
C THR A 498 -31.18 -3.60 23.68
N TRP A 499 -31.37 -3.02 24.87
CA TRP A 499 -30.75 -1.75 25.24
C TRP A 499 -29.24 -1.85 25.38
N ALA A 500 -28.72 -2.95 25.93
CA ALA A 500 -27.29 -3.22 25.99
C ALA A 500 -26.67 -3.31 24.58
N TYR A 501 -27.33 -4.02 23.66
CA TYR A 501 -26.92 -4.13 22.26
C TYR A 501 -26.93 -2.78 21.54
N ILE A 502 -28.02 -2.02 21.64
CA ILE A 502 -28.11 -0.68 21.02
C ILE A 502 -27.03 0.25 21.58
N THR A 503 -26.80 0.22 22.90
CA THR A 503 -25.79 1.06 23.56
C THR A 503 -24.39 0.74 23.04
N ILE A 504 -24.02 -0.54 22.95
CA ILE A 504 -22.70 -0.93 22.44
C ILE A 504 -22.54 -0.60 20.96
N CYS A 505 -23.58 -0.75 20.13
CA CYS A 505 -23.56 -0.34 18.73
C CYS A 505 -23.30 1.17 18.60
N ILE A 506 -23.98 2.00 19.39
CA ILE A 506 -23.77 3.46 19.39
C ILE A 506 -22.33 3.81 19.78
N VAL A 507 -21.84 3.25 20.89
CA VAL A 507 -20.46 3.49 21.36
C VAL A 507 -19.44 3.04 20.32
N SER A 508 -19.61 1.84 19.75
CA SER A 508 -18.76 1.25 18.71
C SER A 508 -18.76 2.10 17.43
N SER A 509 -19.93 2.52 16.93
CA SER A 509 -20.06 3.38 15.75
C SER A 509 -19.38 4.74 15.95
N ILE A 510 -19.63 5.41 17.09
CA ILE A 510 -18.99 6.70 17.38
C ILE A 510 -17.46 6.54 17.44
N TYR A 511 -16.99 5.54 18.18
CA TYR A 511 -15.57 5.28 18.34
C TYR A 511 -14.88 5.01 16.99
N THR A 512 -15.48 4.15 16.17
CA THR A 512 -14.92 3.77 14.87
C THR A 512 -14.95 4.91 13.86
N VAL A 513 -15.98 5.77 13.88
CA VAL A 513 -16.01 7.00 13.07
C VAL A 513 -14.84 7.91 13.44
N PHE A 514 -14.63 8.20 14.73
CA PHE A 514 -13.50 9.02 15.16
C PHE A 514 -12.16 8.38 14.79
N TRP A 515 -12.02 7.06 14.95
CA TRP A 515 -10.82 6.34 14.56
C TRP A 515 -10.53 6.46 13.06
N ASP A 516 -11.53 6.22 12.21
CA ASP A 516 -11.36 6.29 10.75
C ASP A 516 -10.92 7.70 10.33
N LEU A 517 -11.61 8.73 10.82
CA LEU A 517 -11.37 10.12 10.45
C LEU A 517 -10.01 10.64 10.95
N LEU A 518 -9.66 10.38 12.21
CA LEU A 518 -8.46 10.94 12.85
C LEU A 518 -7.21 10.12 12.58
N MET A 519 -7.31 8.79 12.68
CA MET A 519 -6.15 7.89 12.66
C MET A 519 -5.93 7.32 11.26
N ASP A 520 -6.94 6.66 10.69
CA ASP A 520 -6.78 5.97 9.41
C ASP A 520 -6.63 6.96 8.25
N PHE A 521 -7.43 8.03 8.24
CA PHE A 521 -7.40 9.06 7.19
C PHE A 521 -6.45 10.23 7.52
N GLY A 522 -6.19 10.50 8.80
CA GLY A 522 -5.33 11.60 9.22
C GLY A 522 -5.95 13.00 9.03
N LEU A 523 -7.27 13.10 9.14
CA LEU A 523 -8.04 14.34 8.95
C LEU A 523 -8.24 15.08 10.28
N PHE A 524 -8.94 16.23 10.24
CA PHE A 524 -9.22 17.13 11.36
C PHE A 524 -7.98 17.68 12.08
N ARG A 525 -6.86 17.78 11.36
CA ARG A 525 -5.62 18.40 11.86
C ARG A 525 -5.60 19.91 11.70
N VAL A 526 -6.22 20.41 10.62
CA VAL A 526 -6.25 21.84 10.28
C VAL A 526 -7.66 22.39 10.50
N TRP A 527 -7.80 23.44 11.31
CA TRP A 527 -9.09 24.01 11.69
C TRP A 527 -9.40 25.37 11.04
N ASN A 528 -8.40 25.96 10.37
CA ASN A 528 -8.45 27.28 9.73
C ASN A 528 -7.90 27.22 8.29
N GLY A 529 -8.34 28.14 7.43
CA GLY A 529 -7.87 28.24 6.04
C GLY A 529 -8.71 27.45 5.03
N GLU A 530 -8.18 27.32 3.79
CA GLU A 530 -8.93 26.71 2.68
C GLU A 530 -9.15 25.20 2.81
N ASN A 531 -8.28 24.50 3.55
CA ASN A 531 -8.33 23.06 3.80
C ASN A 531 -8.94 22.74 5.18
N LYS A 532 -10.04 23.41 5.55
CA LYS A 532 -10.69 23.23 6.86
C LYS A 532 -11.07 21.75 7.09
N PHE A 533 -10.69 21.20 8.24
CA PHE A 533 -10.83 19.78 8.62
C PHE A 533 -10.01 18.78 7.79
N LEU A 534 -9.26 19.23 6.78
CA LEU A 534 -8.40 18.39 5.98
C LEU A 534 -6.94 18.54 6.45
N ARG A 535 -6.02 17.90 5.73
CA ARG A 535 -4.58 18.06 5.88
C ARG A 535 -4.03 18.96 4.76
N ASP A 536 -2.80 19.45 4.93
CA ASP A 536 -2.20 20.37 3.96
C ASP A 536 -1.88 19.70 2.61
N ASN A 537 -1.34 18.48 2.67
CA ASN A 537 -0.99 17.70 1.48
C ASN A 537 -2.12 16.75 1.12
N LEU A 538 -2.75 16.98 -0.04
CA LEU A 538 -3.86 16.18 -0.57
C LEU A 538 -3.46 15.60 -1.92
N VAL A 539 -3.65 14.29 -2.11
CA VAL A 539 -3.47 13.61 -3.41
C VAL A 539 -4.76 13.66 -4.23
N TYR A 540 -5.92 13.56 -3.58
CA TYR A 540 -7.22 13.60 -4.23
C TYR A 540 -7.80 15.04 -4.25
N PRO A 541 -8.85 15.30 -5.05
CA PRO A 541 -9.57 16.58 -4.99
C PRO A 541 -10.26 16.79 -3.64
N ARG A 542 -10.33 18.05 -3.15
CA ARG A 542 -10.94 18.40 -1.85
C ARG A 542 -12.36 17.84 -1.65
N TRP A 543 -13.22 17.91 -2.68
CA TRP A 543 -14.59 17.42 -2.61
C TRP A 543 -14.67 15.93 -2.23
N PHE A 544 -13.69 15.14 -2.65
CA PHE A 544 -13.67 13.70 -2.41
C PHE A 544 -13.48 13.39 -0.92
N TYR A 545 -12.65 14.15 -0.19
CA TYR A 545 -12.48 13.95 1.25
C TYR A 545 -13.76 14.25 2.02
N TYR A 546 -14.44 15.36 1.69
CA TYR A 546 -15.72 15.69 2.33
C TYR A 546 -16.79 14.65 2.01
N PHE A 547 -16.82 14.14 0.77
CA PHE A 547 -17.68 13.02 0.41
C PHE A 547 -17.40 11.78 1.27
N VAL A 548 -16.13 11.34 1.41
CA VAL A 548 -15.78 10.17 2.24
C VAL A 548 -16.06 10.40 3.72
N ILE A 549 -15.92 11.62 4.25
CA ILE A 549 -16.31 11.94 5.64
C ILE A 549 -17.81 11.66 5.84
N VAL A 550 -18.66 12.18 4.95
CA VAL A 550 -20.11 12.00 5.04
C VAL A 550 -20.49 10.54 4.81
N GLU A 551 -19.97 9.92 3.75
CA GLU A 551 -20.25 8.54 3.38
C GLU A 551 -19.84 7.56 4.50
N ASN A 552 -18.63 7.68 5.04
CA ASN A 552 -18.18 6.79 6.12
C ASN A 552 -19.04 6.98 7.38
N THR A 553 -19.44 8.21 7.71
CA THR A 553 -20.30 8.48 8.87
C THR A 553 -21.70 7.87 8.69
N LEU A 554 -22.32 8.06 7.52
CA LEU A 554 -23.64 7.51 7.23
C LEU A 554 -23.63 5.98 7.22
N LEU A 555 -22.66 5.36 6.54
CA LEU A 555 -22.58 3.90 6.45
C LEU A 555 -22.17 3.25 7.79
N ARG A 556 -21.48 3.95 8.69
CA ARG A 556 -21.26 3.47 10.08
C ARG A 556 -22.53 3.40 10.92
N CYS A 557 -23.57 4.11 10.50
CA CYS A 557 -24.91 4.10 11.11
C CYS A 557 -25.91 3.24 10.33
N VAL A 558 -25.49 2.48 9.32
CA VAL A 558 -26.40 1.67 8.48
C VAL A 558 -27.14 0.59 9.28
N TRP A 559 -26.59 0.14 10.40
CA TRP A 559 -27.26 -0.79 11.31
C TRP A 559 -28.56 -0.21 11.89
N ILE A 560 -28.68 1.12 12.04
CA ILE A 560 -29.92 1.77 12.49
C ILE A 560 -31.01 1.60 11.43
N LEU A 561 -30.64 1.75 10.16
CA LEU A 561 -31.56 1.56 9.05
C LEU A 561 -31.98 0.09 8.94
N GLU A 562 -31.05 -0.86 9.04
CA GLU A 562 -31.38 -2.29 9.09
C GLU A 562 -32.35 -2.58 10.25
N PHE A 563 -31.99 -2.16 11.47
CA PHE A 563 -32.79 -2.40 12.67
C PHE A 563 -34.22 -1.84 12.52
N ALA A 564 -34.36 -0.60 12.04
CA ALA A 564 -35.67 0.03 11.85
C ALA A 564 -36.51 -0.67 10.79
N LEU A 565 -35.93 -1.01 9.63
CA LEU A 565 -36.67 -1.65 8.53
C LEU A 565 -37.08 -3.08 8.88
N VAL A 566 -36.24 -3.82 9.60
CA VAL A 566 -36.56 -5.19 10.06
C VAL A 566 -37.59 -5.16 11.17
N HIS A 567 -37.48 -4.23 12.13
CA HIS A 567 -38.43 -4.09 13.22
C HIS A 567 -39.84 -3.70 12.74
N GLN A 568 -39.93 -2.85 11.71
CA GLN A 568 -41.19 -2.47 11.07
C GLN A 568 -41.69 -3.48 10.02
N GLU A 569 -41.04 -4.65 9.92
CA GLU A 569 -41.37 -5.73 8.97
C GLU A 569 -41.38 -5.30 7.49
N LEU A 570 -40.74 -4.17 7.15
CA LEU A 570 -40.64 -3.66 5.79
C LEU A 570 -39.70 -4.50 4.92
N ILE A 571 -38.71 -5.13 5.54
CA ILE A 571 -37.80 -6.07 4.89
C ILE A 571 -37.59 -7.29 5.79
N ALA A 572 -37.42 -8.46 5.17
CA ALA A 572 -37.00 -9.66 5.89
C ALA A 572 -35.61 -9.46 6.52
N PRO A 573 -35.33 -10.03 7.71
CA PRO A 573 -34.02 -9.94 8.38
C PRO A 573 -32.85 -10.30 7.46
N TYR A 574 -33.04 -11.33 6.63
CA TYR A 574 -32.04 -11.76 5.66
C TYR A 574 -31.73 -10.69 4.60
N ASN A 575 -32.74 -9.97 4.10
CA ASN A 575 -32.55 -8.85 3.16
C ASN A 575 -31.87 -7.65 3.85
N GLY A 576 -32.18 -7.43 5.13
CA GLY A 576 -31.44 -6.48 5.98
C GLY A 576 -29.95 -6.79 6.04
N LYS A 577 -29.56 -8.06 6.21
CA LYS A 577 -28.15 -8.46 6.17
C LYS A 577 -27.49 -8.24 4.81
N SER A 578 -28.24 -8.37 3.71
CA SER A 578 -27.74 -8.01 2.38
C SER A 578 -27.44 -6.51 2.26
N LEU A 579 -28.29 -5.65 2.82
CA LEU A 579 -28.05 -4.20 2.89
C LEU A 579 -26.76 -3.89 3.64
N ILE A 580 -26.53 -4.51 4.81
CA ILE A 580 -25.30 -4.35 5.59
C ILE A 580 -24.07 -4.82 4.79
N CYS A 581 -24.15 -5.99 4.18
CA CYS A 581 -23.05 -6.61 3.46
C CYS A 581 -22.51 -5.71 2.35
N PHE A 582 -23.39 -5.22 1.47
CA PHE A 582 -22.96 -4.35 0.36
C PHE A 582 -22.59 -2.94 0.84
N SER A 583 -23.22 -2.43 1.90
CA SER A 583 -22.85 -1.14 2.49
C SER A 583 -21.45 -1.18 3.10
N GLU A 584 -21.08 -2.24 3.80
CA GLU A 584 -19.72 -2.41 4.33
C GLU A 584 -18.66 -2.56 3.23
N ILE A 585 -19.00 -3.21 2.11
CA ILE A 585 -18.12 -3.27 0.93
C ILE A 585 -17.88 -1.88 0.35
N VAL A 586 -18.93 -1.07 0.17
CA VAL A 586 -18.82 0.31 -0.34
C VAL A 586 -18.01 1.18 0.61
N ARG A 587 -18.29 1.11 1.92
CA ARG A 587 -17.52 1.84 2.93
C ARG A 587 -16.04 1.50 2.90
N ARG A 588 -15.72 0.19 2.81
CA ARG A 588 -14.34 -0.29 2.74
C ARG A 588 -13.65 0.12 1.44
N PHE A 589 -14.40 0.14 0.33
CA PHE A 589 -13.91 0.61 -0.96
C PHE A 589 -13.39 2.05 -0.89
N PHE A 590 -14.15 2.96 -0.27
CA PHE A 590 -13.70 4.35 -0.09
C PHE A 590 -12.63 4.52 0.99
N TRP A 591 -12.75 3.79 2.12
CA TRP A 591 -11.74 3.78 3.17
C TRP A 591 -10.35 3.41 2.65
N ASN A 592 -10.27 2.47 1.70
CA ASN A 592 -9.00 2.03 1.11
C ASN A 592 -8.24 3.21 0.47
N PHE A 593 -8.91 4.13 -0.24
CA PHE A 593 -8.27 5.30 -0.84
C PHE A 593 -7.58 6.17 0.18
N LEU A 594 -8.31 6.64 1.19
CA LEU A 594 -7.77 7.57 2.17
C LEU A 594 -6.76 6.89 3.11
N ARG A 595 -6.96 5.61 3.44
CA ARG A 595 -6.01 4.87 4.28
C ARG A 595 -4.66 4.72 3.59
N LEU A 596 -4.64 4.28 2.32
CA LEU A 596 -3.40 4.10 1.57
C LEU A 596 -2.73 5.43 1.26
N GLU A 597 -3.50 6.46 0.98
CA GLU A 597 -2.96 7.81 0.81
C GLU A 597 -2.32 8.34 2.09
N ASN A 598 -2.96 8.15 3.26
CA ASN A 598 -2.37 8.55 4.53
C ASN A 598 -1.03 7.85 4.79
N GLU A 599 -0.95 6.54 4.50
CA GLU A 599 0.31 5.79 4.59
C GLU A 599 1.35 6.27 3.56
N HIS A 600 0.91 6.60 2.35
CA HIS A 600 1.77 7.15 1.31
C HIS A 600 2.39 8.48 1.76
N LEU A 601 1.58 9.41 2.26
CA LEU A 601 2.07 10.69 2.75
C LEU A 601 2.98 10.54 3.98
N TYR A 602 2.70 9.57 4.85
CA TYR A 602 3.61 9.22 5.93
C TYR A 602 4.99 8.78 5.39
N ASN A 603 5.03 7.90 4.37
CA ASN A 603 6.27 7.50 3.71
C ASN A 603 6.97 8.69 3.00
N CYS A 604 6.22 9.59 2.38
CA CYS A 604 6.76 10.83 1.80
C CYS A 604 7.39 11.73 2.86
N GLY A 605 6.74 11.88 4.03
CA GLY A 605 7.28 12.64 5.16
C GLY A 605 8.58 12.06 5.73
N GLN A 606 8.76 10.74 5.60
CA GLN A 606 9.99 10.03 6.00
C GLN A 606 10.99 9.83 4.84
N PHE A 607 10.70 10.36 3.64
CA PHE A 607 11.50 10.18 2.42
C PHE A 607 11.79 8.69 2.06
N ARG A 608 10.85 7.80 2.41
CA ARG A 608 10.98 6.35 2.21
C ARG A 608 10.43 5.93 0.85
N ALA A 609 11.32 5.67 -0.11
CA ALA A 609 10.96 5.31 -1.50
C ALA A 609 11.26 3.84 -1.88
N THR A 610 12.00 3.13 -1.02
CA THR A 610 12.34 1.71 -1.19
C THR A 610 12.08 0.94 0.10
N ARG A 611 11.98 -0.38 0.00
CA ARG A 611 11.69 -1.24 1.16
C ARG A 611 12.94 -1.37 2.02
N ASP A 612 12.81 -1.08 3.31
CA ASP A 612 13.86 -1.37 4.29
C ASP A 612 13.87 -2.86 4.62
N ILE A 613 14.72 -3.60 3.92
CA ILE A 613 14.92 -5.00 4.22
C ILE A 613 15.91 -5.06 5.36
N PHE A 614 15.37 -5.14 6.59
CA PHE A 614 16.17 -5.30 7.79
C PHE A 614 16.90 -6.63 7.75
N ILE A 615 18.15 -6.58 7.32
CA ILE A 615 19.09 -7.65 7.53
C ILE A 615 19.50 -7.62 9.01
N THR A 616 19.92 -8.75 9.58
CA THR A 616 20.23 -8.91 11.01
C THR A 616 20.94 -7.66 11.56
N ARG A 617 20.39 -7.05 12.62
CA ARG A 617 20.96 -5.82 13.21
C ARG A 617 22.41 -6.07 13.57
N LEU A 618 23.26 -5.11 13.21
CA LEU A 618 24.65 -5.06 13.66
C LEU A 618 24.64 -4.82 15.18
N ASP A 619 25.53 -5.49 15.89
CA ASP A 619 25.76 -5.22 17.31
C ASP A 619 26.38 -3.81 17.48
N PRO A 620 26.12 -3.05 18.56
CA PRO A 620 26.79 -1.79 18.84
C PRO A 620 28.33 -1.79 18.74
N GLN A 621 28.98 -2.96 18.85
CA GLN A 621 30.42 -3.11 18.58
C GLN A 621 30.74 -3.23 17.09
N GLU A 622 29.95 -3.98 16.32
CA GLU A 622 30.06 -4.09 14.87
C GLU A 622 29.73 -2.74 14.19
N GLU A 623 28.76 -2.01 14.72
CA GLU A 623 28.37 -0.67 14.27
C GLU A 623 29.51 0.33 14.50
N ARG A 624 30.10 0.36 15.70
CA ARG A 624 31.30 1.18 15.99
C ARG A 624 32.52 0.80 15.16
N PHE A 625 32.70 -0.49 14.90
CA PHE A 625 33.75 -0.96 13.99
C PHE A 625 33.51 -0.44 12.57
N LEU A 626 32.29 -0.55 12.05
CA LEU A 626 31.93 -0.06 10.73
C LEU A 626 32.08 1.46 10.62
N GLU A 627 31.66 2.22 11.64
CA GLU A 627 31.90 3.67 11.73
C GLU A 627 33.39 3.98 11.64
N SER A 628 34.24 3.29 12.42
CA SER A 628 35.69 3.50 12.38
C SER A 628 36.33 3.14 11.02
N VAL A 629 35.83 2.12 10.33
CA VAL A 629 36.30 1.75 8.98
C VAL A 629 35.86 2.80 7.97
N MET A 630 34.63 3.30 8.08
CA MET A 630 34.10 4.34 7.20
C MET A 630 34.89 5.64 7.31
N ASP A 631 35.16 6.11 8.53
CA ASP A 631 35.90 7.34 8.79
C ASP A 631 37.33 7.26 8.21
N ASN A 632 38.02 6.14 8.43
CA ASN A 632 39.36 5.90 7.87
C ASN A 632 39.39 5.88 6.34
N THR A 633 38.31 5.43 5.68
CA THR A 633 38.25 5.38 4.21
C THR A 633 37.98 6.77 3.61
N GLU A 634 37.21 7.61 4.31
CA GLU A 634 36.97 9.02 3.91
C GLU A 634 38.24 9.88 4.06
N ASP A 635 39.01 9.67 5.12
CA ASP A 635 40.29 10.38 5.33
C ASP A 635 41.35 9.98 4.30
N LEU A 636 41.47 8.70 3.94
CA LEU A 636 42.34 8.25 2.84
C LEU A 636 41.91 8.83 1.48
N GLY A 637 40.60 9.07 1.29
CA GLY A 637 40.05 9.73 0.11
C GLY A 637 40.38 11.23 0.06
N ARG A 638 40.35 11.92 1.21
CA ARG A 638 40.78 13.32 1.36
C ARG A 638 42.28 13.50 1.17
N GLU A 639 43.11 12.62 1.74
CA GLU A 639 44.57 12.66 1.56
C GLU A 639 44.99 12.43 0.09
N LYS A 640 44.35 11.49 -0.62
CA LYS A 640 44.60 11.29 -2.05
C LYS A 640 44.12 12.44 -2.93
N ARG A 641 43.07 13.17 -2.50
CA ARG A 641 42.62 14.39 -3.17
C ARG A 641 43.62 15.53 -2.95
N ASN A 642 44.11 15.72 -1.72
CA ASN A 642 45.10 16.75 -1.41
C ASN A 642 46.44 16.50 -2.10
N LYS A 643 46.89 15.25 -2.23
CA LYS A 643 48.11 14.89 -3.00
C LYS A 643 47.99 15.05 -4.52
N LYS A 644 46.80 15.32 -5.06
CA LYS A 644 46.59 15.55 -6.51
C LYS A 644 46.48 17.04 -6.87
N TYR A 645 46.45 17.92 -5.87
CA TYR A 645 46.37 19.38 -6.01
C TYR A 645 47.49 20.14 -5.28
N PHE A 646 48.53 19.41 -4.84
CA PHE A 646 49.81 19.96 -4.38
C PHE A 646 50.95 19.35 -5.19
#